data_AF-A0A2H6JWP1-F1
#
_entry.id   AF-A0A2H6JWP1-F1
#
_cell.length_a   1.000
_cell.length_b   1.000
_cell.length_c   1.000
_cell.angle_alpha   90.00
_cell.angle_beta   90.00
_cell.angle_gamma   90.00
#
_symmetry.space_group_name_H-M   'P 1'
#
loop_
_entity.id
_entity.type
_entity.pdbx_description
1 polymer ?
#
loop_
_entity_poly.entity_id
_entity_poly.type
_entity_poly.pdbx_seq_one_letter_code
_entity_poly.pdbx_strand_id
1 'polypeptide(L)'
;MRLLIEKIRKRDGRIEDFNQEKIKNAVLKAFIATGEGDGREAERIAEKVVRKAEREFRKGIPGVENIQDIVEEVLIEEGFAKVAKAYILYREERAEMRRLKKFFGVQDELKLNVNAIKVLHRRYLLRNEKGEVIETPAQLFMRVAESIASVDRKYGEDYDKTVKEFFNAMSSLLFLPNSPTLMNAGTELGQLSACFVIKIEDSLESIFDALKHMAIVQQSGGGTGFSFSRLRPKGDIVRSTMGVASGPVSFMRIFDVATDVIKQGGKRRGANMGILKVDHPDVVEFITSKQVENVLENFNISVGVTYSFMESVEGGKEYSLVNPRNGKVVKKVSARDVFDLIVNSAWRSGEPGLIFIDEVNRHNPTPALGDIESTNPCVTGDTQIATSRGLERIADVVDKDREVLVDPRLNGGKPQLRKAVKIFKTGFKKVYTLRTGCGYELRATAEHPLLTHSGWKNLSELKKGDRVLIQSAGCFGKNYELPVDVQKINTLTGRRLNLPTQWSEELGVVLGWLIGAGVLTGEKAIFYFGMEERELMPYFATILKKWNAGREVEPQEYGGVPRLQYHENGMVEFFSGLGVKKAKSLDKGVPMAIFTAPEETVAGFLRALFTADGAIGTGKNNGKIWLTSASERLLKQVQLLLLNFGIKSRGYTRRHSFSKPFDYTTANGEDMLYRSGKNHCYELVITRESTGRFAGKIGFLPGKKQKAFLERMPDRIGSFYADSFEDEVVSIEESGEEDVYDLKEPEYHSFIASGIVVHNCGEVPLLPYESCNLGSINLSKVVKGEIDWELLGSLTRLGVHFLDNVIDVNMYPLKEIEDMTKANRKIGLGVMGFAELLLILGIPYDSQEALDTAEKIMCFISEEAREESRRIALSRGSFPNFEVSIYASKYDALRNATVTTIAPTGTISIIAGTTSGIEPLFAVSFVRDVLEGTKLLEVNPVFEKVARERGFYSKELMLKIAKTGSIQGIAEIPEDIKRVFVTALDIPYEFHVRMQAAFQKYVDNAVSKTINMPSTAGLEDVRNAFWLAYRLGCKGITVYRYGSREKQVLYIGEEHVRAGSEYSGGCPTRECIV
;
A
#
# COMPACT_ATOMS: atom_id res chain seq x y z
N MET A 1 43.73 19.72 37.94
CA MET A 1 44.63 18.58 37.65
C MET A 1 44.76 18.45 36.14
N ARG A 2 45.91 18.03 35.59
CA ARG A 2 46.03 17.70 34.17
C ARG A 2 45.69 16.21 34.02
N LEU A 3 44.69 15.89 33.20
CA LEU A 3 44.28 14.50 32.96
C LEU A 3 45.42 13.74 32.26
N LEU A 4 45.68 12.50 32.70
CA LEU A 4 46.64 11.60 32.06
C LEU A 4 46.08 10.99 30.77
N ILE A 5 44.75 10.99 30.62
CA ILE A 5 44.05 10.61 29.39
C ILE A 5 43.59 11.89 28.68
N GLU A 6 44.33 12.32 27.66
CA GLU A 6 43.97 13.49 26.84
C GLU A 6 43.02 13.11 25.66
N LYS A 7 42.95 11.83 25.27
CA LYS A 7 42.21 11.34 24.08
C LYS A 7 41.34 10.11 24.37
N ILE A 8 40.27 9.91 23.58
CA ILE A 8 39.39 8.74 23.64
C ILE A 8 39.09 8.19 22.23
N ARG A 9 39.09 6.85 22.07
CA ARG A 9 38.77 6.19 20.80
C ARG A 9 37.28 5.89 20.71
N LYS A 10 36.62 6.50 19.72
CA LYS A 10 35.20 6.35 19.39
C LYS A 10 34.93 5.00 18.70
N ARG A 11 33.65 4.60 18.70
CA ARG A 11 33.14 3.30 18.19
C ARG A 11 33.32 3.11 16.67
N ASP A 12 33.62 4.18 15.95
CA ASP A 12 33.91 4.25 14.51
C ASP A 12 35.41 4.42 14.22
N GLY A 13 36.27 4.29 15.23
CA GLY A 13 37.72 4.44 15.13
C GLY A 13 38.24 5.88 15.25
N ARG A 14 37.36 6.91 15.20
CA ARG A 14 37.79 8.30 15.38
C ARG A 14 38.39 8.53 16.77
N ILE A 15 39.36 9.44 16.87
CA ILE A 15 39.98 9.84 18.14
C ILE A 15 39.48 11.25 18.47
N GLU A 16 38.75 11.38 19.59
CA GLU A 16 38.29 12.65 20.15
C GLU A 16 39.13 13.04 21.37
N ASP A 17 39.05 14.30 21.77
CA ASP A 17 39.51 14.73 23.10
C ASP A 17 38.68 14.06 24.20
N PHE A 18 39.36 13.63 25.27
CA PHE A 18 38.70 13.07 26.44
C PHE A 18 37.93 14.16 27.19
N ASN A 19 36.69 13.87 27.58
CA ASN A 19 35.82 14.85 28.22
C ASN A 19 34.99 14.19 29.33
N GLN A 20 35.32 14.53 30.59
CA GLN A 20 34.70 14.00 31.80
C GLN A 20 33.22 14.36 31.94
N GLU A 21 32.75 15.50 31.39
CA GLU A 21 31.33 15.86 31.41
C GLU A 21 30.46 14.85 30.64
N LYS A 22 30.99 14.22 29.58
CA LYS A 22 30.29 13.15 28.87
C LYS A 22 30.04 11.92 29.77
N ILE A 23 30.89 11.69 30.78
CA ILE A 23 30.73 10.63 31.79
C ILE A 23 29.74 11.09 32.86
N LYS A 24 29.94 12.29 33.44
CA LYS A 24 29.04 12.87 34.47
C LYS A 24 27.59 12.91 34.00
N ASN A 25 27.34 13.39 32.79
CA ASN A 25 26.01 13.47 32.19
C ASN A 25 25.40 12.10 31.81
N ALA A 26 26.19 11.04 31.71
CA ALA A 26 25.68 9.68 31.51
C ALA A 26 25.31 9.01 32.85
N VAL A 27 26.17 9.17 33.86
CA VAL A 27 25.95 8.68 35.23
C VAL A 27 24.76 9.40 35.88
N LEU A 28 24.67 10.73 35.75
CA LEU A 28 23.57 11.55 36.27
C LEU A 28 22.20 11.07 35.76
N LYS A 29 22.11 10.62 34.50
CA LYS A 29 20.88 10.10 33.92
C LYS A 29 20.45 8.77 34.53
N ALA A 30 21.38 7.90 34.93
CA ALA A 30 21.06 6.68 35.65
C ALA A 30 20.60 6.97 37.10
N PHE A 31 21.21 7.95 37.77
CA PHE A 31 20.76 8.42 39.09
C PHE A 31 19.34 9.01 39.03
N ILE A 32 19.06 9.90 38.06
CA ILE A 32 17.70 10.45 37.85
C ILE A 32 16.70 9.34 37.52
N ALA A 33 17.06 8.37 36.66
CA ALA A 33 16.18 7.26 36.28
C ALA A 33 15.91 6.23 37.41
N THR A 34 16.57 6.35 38.56
CA THR A 34 16.36 5.49 39.74
C THR A 34 15.90 6.26 40.98
N GLY A 35 15.97 7.59 40.97
CA GLY A 35 15.66 8.46 42.10
C GLY A 35 16.73 8.48 43.21
N GLU A 36 17.89 7.82 43.02
CA GLU A 36 18.88 7.61 44.09
C GLU A 36 19.94 8.72 44.23
N GLY A 37 19.61 10.00 43.99
CA GLY A 37 20.52 11.11 44.34
C GLY A 37 20.22 12.47 43.72
N ASP A 38 20.89 13.52 44.24
CA ASP A 38 20.74 14.93 43.83
C ASP A 38 21.73 15.37 42.73
N GLY A 39 22.52 14.43 42.19
CA GLY A 39 23.52 14.67 41.16
C GLY A 39 24.94 14.94 41.65
N ARG A 40 25.17 15.28 42.94
CA ARG A 40 26.55 15.42 43.47
C ARG A 40 27.32 14.10 43.43
N GLU A 41 26.61 13.00 43.67
CA GLU A 41 27.15 11.64 43.52
C GLU A 41 27.61 11.34 42.08
N ALA A 42 26.93 11.87 41.05
CA ALA A 42 27.32 11.64 39.66
C ALA A 42 28.68 12.28 39.32
N GLU A 43 29.03 13.40 39.95
CA GLU A 43 30.35 14.03 39.86
C GLU A 43 31.42 13.19 40.57
N ARG A 44 31.13 12.73 41.80
CA ARG A 44 32.00 11.87 42.61
C ARG A 44 32.30 10.53 41.90
N ILE A 45 31.30 9.92 41.28
CA ILE A 45 31.45 8.70 40.47
C ILE A 45 32.25 9.00 39.19
N ALA A 46 31.96 10.09 38.46
CA ALA A 46 32.70 10.44 37.26
C ALA A 46 34.21 10.66 37.52
N GLU A 47 34.57 11.29 38.65
CA GLU A 47 35.97 11.37 39.08
C GLU A 47 36.59 10.00 39.36
N LYS A 48 35.88 9.10 40.06
CA LYS A 48 36.39 7.75 40.38
C LYS A 48 36.60 6.91 39.11
N VAL A 49 35.69 7.01 38.15
CA VAL A 49 35.80 6.41 36.80
C VAL A 49 37.04 6.92 36.08
N VAL A 50 37.28 8.25 36.06
CA VAL A 50 38.49 8.84 35.46
C VAL A 50 39.74 8.30 36.14
N ARG A 51 39.82 8.32 37.48
CA ARG A 51 40.97 7.81 38.24
C ARG A 51 41.20 6.30 38.09
N LYS A 52 40.18 5.51 37.72
CA LYS A 52 40.31 4.07 37.42
C LYS A 52 40.81 3.88 35.98
N ALA A 53 40.21 4.56 35.01
CA ALA A 53 40.70 4.60 33.62
C ALA A 53 42.17 5.06 33.50
N GLU A 54 42.59 6.09 34.24
CA GLU A 54 43.98 6.59 34.24
C GLU A 54 45.00 5.57 34.80
N ARG A 55 44.56 4.64 35.65
CA ARG A 55 45.41 3.55 36.18
C ARG A 55 45.55 2.41 35.17
N GLU A 56 44.46 2.05 34.49
CA GLU A 56 44.42 0.94 33.52
C GLU A 56 45.03 1.33 32.16
N PHE A 57 44.64 2.47 31.61
CA PHE A 57 45.03 2.92 30.26
C PHE A 57 46.31 3.76 30.26
N ARG A 58 47.19 3.52 31.24
CA ARG A 58 48.42 4.29 31.55
C ARG A 58 49.46 4.38 30.41
N LYS A 59 49.28 3.63 29.32
CA LYS A 59 50.06 3.66 28.07
C LYS A 59 49.19 3.48 26.81
N GLY A 60 47.91 3.88 26.83
CA GLY A 60 47.02 3.67 25.69
C GLY A 60 45.82 4.64 25.64
N ILE A 61 45.19 4.74 24.47
CA ILE A 61 43.95 5.50 24.30
C ILE A 61 42.77 4.56 24.63
N PRO A 62 41.97 4.82 25.68
CA PRO A 62 40.82 3.98 26.01
C PRO A 62 39.74 4.04 24.93
N GLY A 63 39.05 2.91 24.73
CA GLY A 63 37.84 2.86 23.92
C GLY A 63 36.63 3.38 24.71
N VAL A 64 35.61 3.86 24.00
CA VAL A 64 34.33 4.26 24.63
C VAL A 64 33.69 3.13 25.44
N GLU A 65 33.79 1.87 25.01
CA GLU A 65 33.27 0.74 25.79
C GLU A 65 33.99 0.60 27.14
N ASN A 66 35.32 0.67 27.16
CA ASN A 66 36.11 0.53 28.38
C ASN A 66 35.72 1.57 29.45
N ILE A 67 35.43 2.80 29.02
CA ILE A 67 34.93 3.85 29.92
C ILE A 67 33.51 3.52 30.45
N GLN A 68 32.68 2.81 29.69
CA GLN A 68 31.36 2.36 30.18
C GLN A 68 31.49 1.15 31.13
N ASP A 69 32.38 0.20 30.83
CA ASP A 69 32.68 -0.94 31.70
C ASP A 69 33.14 -0.45 33.09
N ILE A 70 34.05 0.54 33.12
CA ILE A 70 34.52 1.17 34.36
C ILE A 70 33.41 1.95 35.07
N VAL A 71 32.46 2.57 34.37
CA VAL A 71 31.29 3.23 35.00
C VAL A 71 30.43 2.21 35.73
N GLU A 72 30.16 1.06 35.11
CA GLU A 72 29.35 -0.01 35.70
C GLU A 72 30.02 -0.61 36.92
N GLU A 73 31.33 -0.89 36.82
CA GLU A 73 32.12 -1.41 37.93
C GLU A 73 32.20 -0.43 39.11
N VAL A 74 32.49 0.86 38.87
CA VAL A 74 32.58 1.88 39.93
C VAL A 74 31.21 2.14 40.59
N LEU A 75 30.11 2.08 39.84
CA LEU A 75 28.77 2.17 40.44
C LEU A 75 28.45 0.97 41.34
N ILE A 76 28.98 -0.22 41.05
CA ILE A 76 28.84 -1.42 41.90
C ILE A 76 29.78 -1.33 43.11
N GLU A 77 31.05 -0.96 42.93
CA GLU A 77 32.05 -0.77 44.00
C GLU A 77 31.56 0.24 45.07
N GLU A 78 30.85 1.29 44.65
CA GLU A 78 30.31 2.33 45.54
C GLU A 78 28.90 2.01 46.10
N GLY A 79 28.37 0.80 45.85
CA GLY A 79 27.11 0.32 46.41
C GLY A 79 25.84 0.72 45.65
N PHE A 80 25.94 1.51 44.56
CA PHE A 80 24.82 1.98 43.75
C PHE A 80 24.31 0.92 42.75
N ALA A 81 24.05 -0.31 43.23
CA ALA A 81 23.71 -1.45 42.37
C ALA A 81 22.44 -1.25 41.52
N LYS A 82 21.45 -0.46 41.97
CA LYS A 82 20.27 -0.11 41.14
C LYS A 82 20.63 0.87 40.03
N VAL A 83 21.44 1.90 40.33
CA VAL A 83 21.96 2.87 39.36
C VAL A 83 22.81 2.17 38.30
N ALA A 84 23.69 1.23 38.71
CA ALA A 84 24.44 0.37 37.81
C ALA A 84 23.50 -0.42 36.89
N LYS A 85 22.49 -1.11 37.43
CA LYS A 85 21.50 -1.85 36.64
C LYS A 85 20.73 -0.97 35.64
N ALA A 86 20.35 0.25 36.03
CA ALA A 86 19.71 1.21 35.14
C ALA A 86 20.66 1.71 34.04
N TYR A 87 21.93 1.95 34.36
CA TYR A 87 22.97 2.31 33.39
C TYR A 87 23.23 1.19 32.38
N ILE A 88 23.35 -0.06 32.84
CA ILE A 88 23.53 -1.26 32.00
C ILE A 88 22.37 -1.42 31.02
N LEU A 89 21.12 -1.42 31.53
CA LEU A 89 19.93 -1.56 30.68
C LEU A 89 19.83 -0.45 29.62
N TYR A 90 20.17 0.79 29.99
CA TYR A 90 20.25 1.90 29.04
C TYR A 90 21.42 1.78 28.05
N ARG A 91 22.54 1.18 28.44
CA ARG A 91 23.67 0.88 27.54
C ARG A 91 23.29 -0.19 26.53
N GLU A 92 22.62 -1.26 26.96
CA GLU A 92 22.11 -2.36 26.13
C GLU A 92 21.08 -1.87 25.11
N GLU A 93 20.00 -1.22 25.56
CA GLU A 93 18.96 -0.64 24.69
C GLU A 93 19.56 0.31 23.64
N ARG A 94 20.54 1.13 24.04
CA ARG A 94 21.25 2.01 23.11
C ARG A 94 22.25 1.27 22.22
N ALA A 95 22.76 0.10 22.60
CA ALA A 95 23.60 -0.75 21.76
C ALA A 95 22.78 -1.51 20.72
N GLU A 96 21.61 -2.02 21.11
CA GLU A 96 20.61 -2.63 20.26
C GLU A 96 20.10 -1.65 19.20
N MET A 97 19.66 -0.44 19.60
CA MET A 97 19.33 0.61 18.63
C MET A 97 20.49 1.01 17.71
N ARG A 98 21.75 0.94 18.17
CA ARG A 98 22.92 1.17 17.30
C ARG A 98 23.15 0.03 16.31
N ARG A 99 22.96 -1.24 16.71
CA ARG A 99 22.95 -2.40 15.81
C ARG A 99 21.87 -2.22 14.74
N LEU A 100 20.64 -2.02 15.16
CA LEU A 100 19.48 -1.82 14.28
C LEU A 100 19.68 -0.66 13.30
N LYS A 101 20.24 0.48 13.73
CA LYS A 101 20.54 1.60 12.84
C LYS A 101 21.66 1.30 11.83
N LYS A 102 22.79 0.73 12.28
CA LYS A 102 23.91 0.38 11.38
C LYS A 102 23.50 -0.65 10.32
N PHE A 103 22.54 -1.52 10.65
CA PHE A 103 21.97 -2.54 9.77
C PHE A 103 21.16 -1.97 8.59
N PHE A 104 20.64 -0.74 8.67
CA PHE A 104 20.04 -0.04 7.51
C PHE A 104 21.09 0.51 6.52
N GLY A 105 22.38 0.49 6.84
CA GLY A 105 23.44 1.14 6.04
C GLY A 105 23.42 2.68 6.07
N VAL A 106 22.38 3.30 6.66
CA VAL A 106 22.21 4.76 6.71
C VAL A 106 23.11 5.39 7.80
N GLN A 107 23.90 6.39 7.41
CA GLN A 107 24.61 7.26 8.33
C GLN A 107 23.64 8.25 9.00
N ASP A 108 23.07 7.83 10.13
CA ASP A 108 22.14 8.63 10.94
C ASP A 108 22.89 9.65 11.83
N GLU A 109 23.19 10.81 11.25
CA GLU A 109 23.85 11.93 11.95
C GLU A 109 22.88 12.72 12.84
N LEU A 110 21.60 12.76 12.42
CA LEU A 110 20.51 13.49 13.07
C LEU A 110 19.91 12.73 14.28
N LYS A 111 20.31 11.47 14.49
CA LYS A 111 19.90 10.58 15.61
C LYS A 111 18.41 10.23 15.60
N LEU A 112 17.77 10.22 14.43
CA LEU A 112 16.30 10.06 14.26
C LEU A 112 15.78 8.74 14.87
N ASN A 113 14.48 8.61 15.11
CA ASN A 113 13.92 7.34 15.59
C ASN A 113 14.09 6.21 14.53
N VAL A 114 14.02 4.95 14.95
CA VAL A 114 14.28 3.81 14.03
C VAL A 114 13.28 3.77 12.87
N ASN A 115 11.99 4.07 13.12
CA ASN A 115 10.96 4.11 12.08
C ASN A 115 11.17 5.28 11.10
N ALA A 116 11.68 6.43 11.55
CA ALA A 116 12.02 7.56 10.70
C ALA A 116 13.13 7.20 9.71
N ILE A 117 14.24 6.61 10.15
CA ILE A 117 15.33 6.16 9.26
C ILE A 117 14.83 5.11 8.25
N LYS A 118 14.03 4.16 8.73
CA LYS A 118 13.40 3.07 7.97
C LYS A 118 12.46 3.59 6.87
N VAL A 119 11.61 4.58 7.18
CA VAL A 119 10.75 5.28 6.21
C VAL A 119 11.56 6.13 5.22
N LEU A 120 12.52 6.92 5.70
CA LEU A 120 13.39 7.76 4.86
C LEU A 120 14.15 6.93 3.83
N HIS A 121 14.84 5.88 4.29
CA HIS A 121 15.55 4.93 3.45
C HIS A 121 14.64 4.31 2.37
N ARG A 122 13.42 3.88 2.74
CA ARG A 122 12.53 3.15 1.81
C ARG A 122 11.82 4.06 0.79
N ARG A 123 11.56 5.32 1.10
CA ARG A 123 10.68 6.20 0.29
C ARG A 123 11.29 7.52 -0.19
N TYR A 124 12.41 7.99 0.36
CA TYR A 124 12.84 9.40 0.17
C TYR A 124 14.31 9.61 -0.20
N LEU A 125 15.23 8.81 0.33
CA LEU A 125 16.67 8.97 0.05
C LEU A 125 16.97 8.58 -1.41
N LEU A 126 17.68 9.47 -2.14
CA LEU A 126 18.11 9.21 -3.51
C LEU A 126 18.95 7.94 -3.63
N ARG A 127 18.76 7.26 -4.75
CA ARG A 127 19.45 6.04 -5.14
C ARG A 127 20.16 6.25 -6.47
N ASN A 128 21.33 5.63 -6.62
CA ASN A 128 21.98 5.53 -7.93
C ASN A 128 21.26 4.52 -8.84
N GLU A 129 21.74 4.36 -10.07
CA GLU A 129 21.21 3.41 -11.06
C GLU A 129 21.21 1.94 -10.57
N LYS A 130 22.06 1.61 -9.59
CA LYS A 130 22.14 0.28 -8.97
C LYS A 130 21.12 0.07 -7.83
N GLY A 131 20.34 1.10 -7.51
CA GLY A 131 19.40 1.10 -6.39
C GLY A 131 20.05 1.29 -5.02
N GLU A 132 21.36 1.55 -4.95
CA GLU A 132 22.09 1.81 -3.69
C GLU A 132 21.75 3.22 -3.21
N VAL A 133 21.47 3.41 -1.91
CA VAL A 133 21.26 4.76 -1.36
C VAL A 133 22.59 5.51 -1.35
N ILE A 134 22.60 6.66 -2.04
CA ILE A 134 23.75 7.57 -2.16
C ILE A 134 23.58 8.86 -1.35
N GLU A 135 22.45 8.99 -0.65
CA GLU A 135 22.02 10.19 0.05
C GLU A 135 21.70 9.87 1.52
N THR A 136 22.32 10.57 2.46
CA THR A 136 21.95 10.51 3.89
C THR A 136 20.70 11.35 4.17
N PRO A 137 20.00 11.14 5.31
CA PRO A 137 18.92 12.03 5.75
C PRO A 137 19.29 13.52 5.78
N ALA A 138 20.56 13.85 6.08
CA ALA A 138 21.05 15.23 6.01
C ALA A 138 21.17 15.70 4.55
N GLN A 139 21.72 14.89 3.65
CA GLN A 139 21.82 15.25 2.22
C GLN A 139 20.44 15.37 1.55
N LEU A 140 19.45 14.55 1.91
CA LEU A 140 18.05 14.70 1.50
C LEU A 140 17.51 16.08 1.86
N PHE A 141 17.61 16.47 3.14
CA PHE A 141 17.09 17.76 3.58
C PHE A 141 17.90 18.93 2.99
N MET A 142 19.19 18.73 2.68
CA MET A 142 20.01 19.73 1.99
C MET A 142 19.56 19.91 0.53
N ARG A 143 19.45 18.83 -0.26
CA ARG A 143 18.92 18.88 -1.64
C ARG A 143 17.57 19.57 -1.71
N VAL A 144 16.66 19.24 -0.79
CA VAL A 144 15.33 19.86 -0.73
C VAL A 144 15.46 21.35 -0.38
N ALA A 145 16.29 21.72 0.61
CA ALA A 145 16.54 23.12 0.96
C ALA A 145 17.15 23.92 -0.20
N GLU A 146 18.22 23.42 -0.83
CA GLU A 146 18.90 24.03 -1.98
C GLU A 146 17.97 24.19 -3.19
N SER A 147 17.20 23.16 -3.52
CA SER A 147 16.25 23.21 -4.64
C SER A 147 15.14 24.23 -4.40
N ILE A 148 14.57 24.30 -3.19
CA ILE A 148 13.46 25.22 -2.89
C ILE A 148 13.96 26.65 -2.65
N ALA A 149 15.11 26.85 -2.00
CA ALA A 149 15.73 28.17 -1.84
C ALA A 149 16.22 28.76 -3.17
N SER A 150 16.43 27.95 -4.23
CA SER A 150 16.94 28.43 -5.53
C SER A 150 16.12 29.58 -6.15
N VAL A 151 14.83 29.66 -5.82
CA VAL A 151 13.90 30.74 -6.21
C VAL A 151 14.31 32.10 -5.66
N ASP A 152 14.88 32.17 -4.46
CA ASP A 152 15.22 33.42 -3.78
C ASP A 152 16.24 34.25 -4.59
N ARG A 153 17.15 33.57 -5.30
CA ARG A 153 18.10 34.20 -6.23
C ARG A 153 17.43 35.02 -7.34
N LYS A 154 16.23 34.62 -7.78
CA LYS A 154 15.43 35.33 -8.80
C LYS A 154 14.82 36.62 -8.25
N TYR A 155 14.60 36.69 -6.93
CA TYR A 155 14.00 37.81 -6.23
C TYR A 155 15.03 38.70 -5.49
N GLY A 156 16.33 38.38 -5.60
CA GLY A 156 17.41 39.13 -4.96
C GLY A 156 17.59 38.85 -3.46
N GLU A 157 17.02 37.75 -2.98
CA GLU A 157 17.03 37.33 -1.57
C GLU A 157 18.23 36.42 -1.24
N ASP A 158 18.60 36.32 0.05
CA ASP A 158 19.79 35.62 0.52
C ASP A 158 19.61 34.09 0.50
N TYR A 159 19.96 33.49 -0.64
CA TYR A 159 19.93 32.04 -0.87
C TYR A 159 20.65 31.23 0.22
N ASP A 160 21.86 31.62 0.62
CA ASP A 160 22.68 30.80 1.54
C ASP A 160 22.10 30.81 2.96
N LYS A 161 21.50 31.95 3.35
CA LYS A 161 20.67 32.02 4.56
C LYS A 161 19.42 31.14 4.44
N THR A 162 18.63 31.24 3.36
CA THR A 162 17.39 30.47 3.21
C THR A 162 17.65 28.96 3.20
N VAL A 163 18.68 28.48 2.48
CA VAL A 163 19.08 27.06 2.50
C VAL A 163 19.34 26.59 3.92
N LYS A 164 20.09 27.37 4.70
CA LYS A 164 20.42 27.05 6.09
C LYS A 164 19.17 27.02 6.97
N GLU A 165 18.23 27.95 6.80
CA GLU A 165 16.98 28.00 7.57
C GLU A 165 16.06 26.81 7.23
N PHE A 166 15.82 26.54 5.95
CA PHE A 166 15.03 25.38 5.48
C PHE A 166 15.66 24.04 5.91
N PHE A 167 16.98 23.89 5.76
CA PHE A 167 17.71 22.70 6.18
C PHE A 167 17.59 22.48 7.70
N ASN A 168 17.77 23.52 8.51
CA ASN A 168 17.68 23.42 9.97
C ASN A 168 16.27 23.02 10.43
N ALA A 169 15.22 23.58 9.80
CA ALA A 169 13.83 23.28 10.14
C ALA A 169 13.46 21.80 9.85
N MET A 170 13.88 21.26 8.70
CA MET A 170 13.64 19.87 8.32
C MET A 170 14.51 18.88 9.12
N SER A 171 15.82 19.14 9.24
CA SER A 171 16.75 18.26 9.96
C SER A 171 16.49 18.18 11.47
N SER A 172 15.91 19.23 12.05
CA SER A 172 15.44 19.26 13.45
C SER A 172 14.03 18.68 13.64
N LEU A 173 13.37 18.23 12.56
CA LEU A 173 11.98 17.76 12.52
C LEU A 173 10.97 18.80 13.05
N LEU A 174 11.24 20.09 12.86
CA LEU A 174 10.35 21.20 13.25
C LEU A 174 9.26 21.46 12.20
N PHE A 175 9.62 21.30 10.93
CA PHE A 175 8.73 21.38 9.77
C PHE A 175 9.10 20.27 8.78
N LEU A 176 8.12 19.64 8.14
CA LEU A 176 8.35 18.78 6.99
C LEU A 176 7.37 19.13 5.85
N PRO A 177 7.85 19.28 4.60
CA PRO A 177 6.98 19.38 3.45
C PRO A 177 6.36 18.01 3.11
N ASN A 178 5.42 18.00 2.16
CA ASN A 178 4.74 16.79 1.71
C ASN A 178 5.67 15.74 1.09
N SER A 179 5.13 14.54 0.86
CA SER A 179 5.92 13.43 0.34
C SER A 179 6.50 13.68 -1.06
N PRO A 180 5.74 14.19 -2.06
CA PRO A 180 6.29 14.53 -3.37
C PRO A 180 7.47 15.53 -3.29
N THR A 181 7.38 16.58 -2.46
CA THR A 181 8.46 17.57 -2.33
C THR A 181 9.77 16.92 -1.85
N LEU A 182 9.72 16.09 -0.80
CA LEU A 182 10.89 15.35 -0.32
C LEU A 182 11.44 14.37 -1.39
N MET A 183 10.54 13.71 -2.14
CA MET A 183 10.87 12.73 -3.17
C MET A 183 11.45 13.32 -4.47
N ASN A 184 11.11 14.58 -4.79
CA ASN A 184 11.26 15.12 -6.16
C ASN A 184 11.99 16.48 -6.25
N ALA A 185 12.08 17.27 -5.19
CA ALA A 185 12.83 18.54 -5.24
C ALA A 185 14.31 18.27 -5.58
N GLY A 186 14.87 19.02 -6.53
CA GLY A 186 16.22 18.80 -7.06
C GLY A 186 16.38 17.52 -7.90
N THR A 187 15.31 17.02 -8.53
CA THR A 187 15.34 15.83 -9.41
C THR A 187 14.64 16.08 -10.74
N GLU A 188 14.95 15.30 -11.78
CA GLU A 188 14.40 15.47 -13.15
C GLU A 188 12.87 15.42 -13.25
N LEU A 189 12.17 14.76 -12.31
CA LEU A 189 10.71 14.72 -12.29
C LEU A 189 10.10 16.07 -11.86
N GLY A 190 10.81 16.81 -10.99
CA GLY A 190 10.50 18.17 -10.53
C GLY A 190 9.13 18.42 -9.86
N GLN A 191 8.23 17.43 -9.79
CA GLN A 191 6.85 17.63 -9.35
C GLN A 191 6.68 17.54 -7.83
N LEU A 192 6.00 18.52 -7.22
CA LEU A 192 5.99 18.74 -5.76
C LEU A 192 4.59 18.76 -5.11
N SER A 193 3.50 18.81 -5.90
CA SER A 193 2.13 18.86 -5.39
C SER A 193 1.56 17.47 -5.06
N ALA A 194 0.72 17.34 -4.02
CA ALA A 194 0.18 16.04 -3.61
C ALA A 194 -1.15 15.66 -4.29
N CYS A 195 -2.04 16.63 -4.51
CA CYS A 195 -3.38 16.41 -5.04
C CYS A 195 -3.74 17.53 -6.02
N PHE A 196 -4.76 17.29 -6.84
CA PHE A 196 -5.27 18.17 -7.89
C PHE A 196 -6.79 17.97 -8.00
N VAL A 197 -7.49 18.85 -8.70
CA VAL A 197 -8.90 18.67 -9.09
C VAL A 197 -9.05 18.96 -10.58
N ILE A 198 -9.97 18.30 -11.27
CA ILE A 198 -10.12 18.35 -12.73
C ILE A 198 -11.57 18.63 -13.10
N LYS A 199 -11.78 19.61 -13.99
CA LYS A 199 -13.11 20.10 -14.36
C LYS A 199 -13.90 19.10 -15.21
N ILE A 200 -15.17 18.87 -14.91
CA ILE A 200 -16.13 18.16 -15.80
C ILE A 200 -17.32 19.08 -16.12
N GLU A 201 -17.65 19.23 -17.40
CA GLU A 201 -18.88 19.88 -17.89
C GLU A 201 -19.82 18.86 -18.59
N ASP A 202 -21.08 19.23 -18.87
CA ASP A 202 -22.14 18.37 -19.45
C ASP A 202 -21.98 18.08 -20.97
N SER A 203 -20.75 17.76 -21.41
CA SER A 203 -20.41 17.34 -22.77
C SER A 203 -19.50 16.11 -22.79
N LEU A 204 -19.66 15.24 -23.79
CA LEU A 204 -18.82 14.03 -23.92
C LEU A 204 -17.33 14.39 -24.11
N GLU A 205 -17.06 15.49 -24.81
CA GLU A 205 -15.73 16.06 -24.99
C GLU A 205 -15.09 16.44 -23.64
N SER A 206 -15.77 17.25 -22.81
CA SER A 206 -15.24 17.62 -21.49
C SER A 206 -15.10 16.42 -20.54
N ILE A 207 -16.00 15.44 -20.62
CA ILE A 207 -15.92 14.19 -19.86
C ILE A 207 -14.63 13.43 -20.23
N PHE A 208 -14.27 13.33 -21.51
CA PHE A 208 -13.08 12.60 -21.96
C PHE A 208 -11.78 13.42 -21.89
N ASP A 209 -11.83 14.74 -21.99
CA ASP A 209 -10.66 15.61 -21.72
C ASP A 209 -10.29 15.61 -20.24
N ALA A 210 -11.27 15.65 -19.33
CA ALA A 210 -11.05 15.46 -17.91
C ALA A 210 -10.41 14.09 -17.60
N LEU A 211 -10.84 13.05 -18.34
CA LEU A 211 -10.26 11.70 -18.30
C LEU A 211 -8.78 11.67 -18.72
N LYS A 212 -8.45 12.42 -19.78
CA LYS A 212 -7.08 12.62 -20.30
C LYS A 212 -6.22 13.45 -19.35
N HIS A 213 -6.77 14.50 -18.75
CA HIS A 213 -6.05 15.39 -17.83
C HIS A 213 -5.76 14.69 -16.51
N MET A 214 -6.69 13.88 -16.03
CA MET A 214 -6.48 12.92 -14.95
C MET A 214 -5.29 11.98 -15.21
N ALA A 215 -5.15 11.47 -16.44
CA ALA A 215 -4.03 10.58 -16.80
C ALA A 215 -2.66 11.26 -16.63
N ILE A 216 -2.52 12.45 -17.20
CA ILE A 216 -1.26 13.20 -17.22
C ILE A 216 -0.91 13.71 -15.81
N VAL A 217 -1.91 14.11 -15.02
CA VAL A 217 -1.68 14.55 -13.63
C VAL A 217 -1.15 13.43 -12.77
N GLN A 218 -1.86 12.31 -12.76
CA GLN A 218 -1.51 11.23 -11.85
C GLN A 218 -0.14 10.67 -12.22
N GLN A 219 0.24 10.60 -13.50
CA GLN A 219 1.60 10.23 -13.98
C GLN A 219 2.76 10.83 -13.16
N SER A 220 2.56 12.03 -12.59
CA SER A 220 3.55 12.69 -11.73
C SER A 220 3.56 12.26 -10.25
N GLY A 221 2.72 11.30 -9.85
CA GLY A 221 2.46 10.87 -8.46
C GLY A 221 1.29 11.58 -7.76
N GLY A 222 0.43 12.29 -8.51
CA GLY A 222 -0.69 13.09 -7.99
C GLY A 222 -2.00 12.31 -7.75
N GLY A 223 -2.86 12.82 -6.86
CA GLY A 223 -4.29 12.45 -6.81
C GLY A 223 -5.17 13.49 -7.52
N THR A 224 -6.39 13.12 -7.94
CA THR A 224 -7.31 13.99 -8.71
C THR A 224 -8.76 13.90 -8.24
N GLY A 225 -9.37 15.03 -7.93
CA GLY A 225 -10.79 15.12 -7.63
C GLY A 225 -11.69 15.48 -8.81
N PHE A 226 -12.95 15.04 -8.73
CA PHE A 226 -14.02 15.34 -9.68
C PHE A 226 -15.37 15.61 -8.98
N SER A 227 -16.10 16.61 -9.45
CA SER A 227 -17.54 16.78 -9.25
C SER A 227 -18.29 16.31 -10.49
N PHE A 228 -19.31 15.49 -10.27
CA PHE A 228 -20.20 15.01 -11.35
C PHE A 228 -21.54 15.78 -11.37
N SER A 229 -21.68 16.77 -10.49
CA SER A 229 -22.91 17.53 -10.22
C SER A 229 -23.42 18.36 -11.41
N ARG A 230 -22.55 18.61 -12.40
CA ARG A 230 -22.86 19.36 -13.63
C ARG A 230 -23.52 18.49 -14.70
N LEU A 231 -23.32 17.18 -14.67
CA LEU A 231 -23.81 16.26 -15.70
C LEU A 231 -25.32 16.09 -15.62
N ARG A 232 -25.99 16.01 -16.78
CA ARG A 232 -27.44 15.77 -16.85
C ARG A 232 -27.83 14.40 -16.25
N PRO A 233 -29.03 14.28 -15.65
CA PRO A 233 -29.44 13.06 -14.97
C PRO A 233 -29.81 11.95 -15.94
N LYS A 234 -29.86 10.74 -15.41
CA LYS A 234 -30.31 9.51 -16.07
C LYS A 234 -31.72 9.72 -16.66
N GLY A 235 -31.89 9.38 -17.94
CA GLY A 235 -33.14 9.55 -18.68
C GLY A 235 -33.33 10.90 -19.39
N ASP A 236 -32.48 11.91 -19.17
CA ASP A 236 -32.59 13.21 -19.86
C ASP A 236 -32.11 13.16 -21.32
N ILE A 237 -32.59 14.09 -22.15
CA ILE A 237 -32.44 14.08 -23.61
C ILE A 237 -31.00 14.38 -24.05
N VAL A 238 -30.46 13.54 -24.93
CA VAL A 238 -29.21 13.75 -25.67
C VAL A 238 -29.55 14.30 -27.06
N ARG A 239 -29.58 15.63 -27.21
CA ARG A 239 -30.02 16.34 -28.44
C ARG A 239 -29.32 15.90 -29.74
N SER A 240 -28.07 15.44 -29.67
CA SER A 240 -27.28 15.01 -30.85
C SER A 240 -27.66 13.62 -31.38
N THR A 241 -28.27 12.76 -30.56
CA THR A 241 -28.67 11.39 -30.93
C THR A 241 -30.17 11.13 -30.76
N MET A 242 -30.91 12.08 -30.16
CA MET A 242 -32.30 11.94 -29.70
C MET A 242 -32.53 10.78 -28.70
N GLY A 243 -31.45 10.21 -28.14
CA GLY A 243 -31.49 9.20 -27.10
C GLY A 243 -31.57 9.78 -25.68
N VAL A 244 -31.50 8.89 -24.69
CA VAL A 244 -31.49 9.22 -23.25
C VAL A 244 -30.09 9.12 -22.66
N ALA A 245 -29.80 9.98 -21.68
CA ALA A 245 -28.55 9.99 -20.93
C ALA A 245 -28.50 8.89 -19.85
N SER A 246 -27.31 8.42 -19.52
CA SER A 246 -27.07 7.40 -18.50
C SER A 246 -26.86 7.94 -17.08
N GLY A 247 -26.72 9.26 -16.93
CA GLY A 247 -26.57 9.98 -15.65
C GLY A 247 -25.15 9.98 -15.08
N PRO A 248 -24.80 10.92 -14.17
CA PRO A 248 -23.48 11.03 -13.57
C PRO A 248 -22.95 9.73 -12.97
N VAL A 249 -23.75 8.89 -12.29
CA VAL A 249 -23.24 7.63 -11.72
C VAL A 249 -22.70 6.69 -12.81
N SER A 250 -23.22 6.75 -14.05
CA SER A 250 -22.69 6.01 -15.20
C SER A 250 -21.43 6.63 -15.81
N PHE A 251 -21.20 7.94 -15.64
CA PHE A 251 -19.96 8.60 -16.07
C PHE A 251 -18.89 8.57 -14.98
N MET A 252 -19.26 8.58 -13.70
CA MET A 252 -18.40 8.21 -12.58
C MET A 252 -17.83 6.83 -12.81
N ARG A 253 -18.62 5.88 -13.32
CA ARG A 253 -18.11 4.58 -13.76
C ARG A 253 -17.04 4.70 -14.85
N ILE A 254 -17.01 5.74 -15.68
CA ILE A 254 -15.96 5.98 -16.69
C ILE A 254 -14.68 6.59 -16.09
N PHE A 255 -14.78 7.40 -15.03
CA PHE A 255 -13.57 7.80 -14.26
C PHE A 255 -13.08 6.66 -13.37
N ASP A 256 -14.01 5.82 -12.90
CA ASP A 256 -13.80 4.47 -12.37
C ASP A 256 -13.61 3.44 -13.50
N VAL A 257 -13.40 3.89 -14.75
CA VAL A 257 -12.79 3.16 -15.88
C VAL A 257 -11.39 3.70 -16.14
N ALA A 258 -11.14 4.98 -15.96
CA ALA A 258 -9.87 5.60 -16.28
C ALA A 258 -8.82 5.54 -15.15
N THR A 259 -9.19 5.63 -13.87
CA THR A 259 -8.18 5.79 -12.79
C THR A 259 -7.58 4.48 -12.31
N ASP A 260 -7.71 3.43 -13.12
CA ASP A 260 -6.84 2.26 -13.05
C ASP A 260 -6.05 2.27 -14.32
N VAL A 261 -6.57 2.62 -15.51
CA VAL A 261 -5.74 3.01 -16.69
C VAL A 261 -4.66 4.00 -16.34
N ILE A 262 -4.82 4.63 -15.19
CA ILE A 262 -3.88 5.44 -14.52
C ILE A 262 -3.44 4.78 -13.18
N LYS A 263 -2.96 3.50 -13.21
CA LYS A 263 -2.27 2.67 -12.18
C LYS A 263 -0.85 1.88 -12.43
N GLN A 264 0.17 2.48 -13.08
CA GLN A 264 1.51 2.08 -13.62
C GLN A 264 2.49 3.27 -14.05
N GLY A 265 2.34 4.61 -13.92
CA GLY A 265 3.30 5.60 -14.53
C GLY A 265 4.26 6.54 -13.70
N GLY A 266 4.40 6.48 -12.36
CA GLY A 266 5.15 7.44 -11.50
C GLY A 266 5.55 6.95 -10.07
N LYS A 267 5.90 7.85 -9.13
CA LYS A 267 6.41 7.48 -7.76
C LYS A 267 5.34 7.16 -6.69
N ARG A 268 4.06 7.41 -6.97
CA ARG A 268 2.95 7.22 -6.00
C ARG A 268 1.72 6.70 -6.75
N ARG A 269 0.84 6.02 -6.04
CA ARG A 269 -0.40 5.47 -6.59
C ARG A 269 -1.42 6.60 -6.88
N GLY A 270 -1.85 6.74 -8.14
CA GLY A 270 -2.73 7.81 -8.67
C GLY A 270 -4.22 7.61 -8.38
N ALA A 271 -5.07 8.64 -8.53
CA ALA A 271 -6.27 8.71 -7.67
C ALA A 271 -7.56 9.51 -8.03
N ASN A 272 -8.77 9.02 -7.66
CA ASN A 272 -10.12 9.65 -7.71
C ASN A 272 -10.82 9.82 -6.34
N MET A 273 -11.57 10.92 -6.14
CA MET A 273 -12.84 10.90 -5.39
C MET A 273 -13.89 11.79 -6.06
N GLY A 274 -15.15 11.62 -5.65
CA GLY A 274 -16.32 12.01 -6.41
C GLY A 274 -17.33 12.69 -5.53
N ILE A 275 -17.74 13.89 -5.95
CA ILE A 275 -18.79 14.64 -5.28
C ILE A 275 -19.99 14.74 -6.22
N LEU A 276 -21.17 14.46 -5.67
CA LEU A 276 -22.45 14.74 -6.31
C LEU A 276 -23.28 15.61 -5.36
N LYS A 277 -23.78 16.74 -5.86
CA LYS A 277 -24.58 17.69 -5.10
C LYS A 277 -25.94 17.11 -4.74
N VAL A 278 -26.45 17.43 -3.55
CA VAL A 278 -27.64 16.80 -2.96
C VAL A 278 -28.93 17.06 -3.73
N ASP A 279 -29.02 18.15 -4.49
CA ASP A 279 -30.14 18.47 -5.37
C ASP A 279 -30.08 17.81 -6.76
N HIS A 280 -29.07 16.99 -7.04
CA HIS A 280 -29.01 16.25 -8.30
C HIS A 280 -30.04 15.10 -8.34
N PRO A 281 -30.80 14.87 -9.44
CA PRO A 281 -31.85 13.85 -9.47
C PRO A 281 -31.38 12.42 -9.21
N ASP A 282 -30.15 12.09 -9.57
CA ASP A 282 -29.55 10.77 -9.35
C ASP A 282 -28.86 10.63 -7.96
N VAL A 283 -29.05 11.59 -7.03
CA VAL A 283 -28.44 11.58 -5.68
C VAL A 283 -28.70 10.29 -4.91
N VAL A 284 -29.88 9.69 -5.06
CA VAL A 284 -30.23 8.43 -4.37
C VAL A 284 -29.41 7.25 -4.91
N GLU A 285 -29.15 7.19 -6.22
CA GLU A 285 -28.27 6.17 -6.84
C GLU A 285 -26.81 6.38 -6.42
N PHE A 286 -26.39 7.63 -6.17
CA PHE A 286 -25.07 7.96 -5.63
C PHE A 286 -24.90 7.57 -4.15
N ILE A 287 -25.82 7.96 -3.26
CA ILE A 287 -25.77 7.66 -1.81
C ILE A 287 -25.78 6.14 -1.55
N THR A 288 -26.48 5.39 -2.40
CA THR A 288 -26.60 3.93 -2.28
C THR A 288 -25.57 3.15 -3.10
N SER A 289 -24.78 3.82 -3.97
CA SER A 289 -23.86 3.17 -4.89
C SER A 289 -22.91 2.19 -4.19
N LYS A 290 -22.32 2.58 -3.06
CA LYS A 290 -21.40 1.78 -2.23
C LYS A 290 -22.10 0.98 -1.11
N GLN A 291 -23.43 0.88 -1.11
CA GLN A 291 -24.15 -0.19 -0.39
C GLN A 291 -24.18 -1.49 -1.20
N VAL A 292 -23.91 -1.39 -2.51
CA VAL A 292 -23.64 -2.52 -3.40
C VAL A 292 -22.13 -2.68 -3.47
N GLU A 293 -21.63 -3.88 -3.25
CA GLU A 293 -20.21 -4.22 -3.42
C GLU A 293 -19.76 -3.93 -4.86
N ASN A 294 -18.47 -3.68 -5.09
CA ASN A 294 -17.89 -3.68 -6.44
C ASN A 294 -18.37 -2.52 -7.36
N VAL A 295 -18.76 -1.37 -6.78
CA VAL A 295 -19.25 -0.16 -7.49
C VAL A 295 -18.58 1.08 -6.91
N LEU A 296 -17.94 1.91 -7.75
CA LEU A 296 -17.33 3.19 -7.35
C LEU A 296 -16.42 3.06 -6.14
N GLU A 297 -15.74 1.93 -5.99
CA GLU A 297 -14.83 1.71 -4.87
C GLU A 297 -13.56 2.57 -5.02
N ASN A 298 -13.19 2.96 -6.25
CA ASN A 298 -12.06 3.86 -6.47
C ASN A 298 -12.40 5.31 -6.20
N PHE A 299 -13.67 5.58 -6.02
CA PHE A 299 -14.10 6.83 -5.49
C PHE A 299 -14.21 6.63 -4.00
N ASN A 300 -13.46 7.38 -3.19
CA ASN A 300 -14.13 7.86 -2.00
C ASN A 300 -15.30 8.77 -2.49
N ILE A 301 -16.48 8.65 -1.88
CA ILE A 301 -17.64 9.46 -2.26
C ILE A 301 -18.09 10.35 -1.10
N SER A 302 -18.50 11.57 -1.44
CA SER A 302 -19.14 12.48 -0.50
C SER A 302 -20.30 13.23 -1.15
N VAL A 303 -21.39 13.43 -0.41
CA VAL A 303 -22.52 14.23 -0.91
C VAL A 303 -22.22 15.70 -0.70
N GLY A 304 -22.35 16.49 -1.76
CA GLY A 304 -22.29 17.96 -1.71
C GLY A 304 -23.59 18.53 -1.16
N VAL A 305 -23.71 18.68 0.16
CA VAL A 305 -24.91 19.16 0.82
C VAL A 305 -24.94 20.68 0.93
N THR A 306 -26.10 21.27 0.64
CA THR A 306 -26.37 22.71 0.75
C THR A 306 -27.01 23.07 2.08
N TYR A 307 -26.87 24.32 2.51
CA TYR A 307 -27.61 24.89 3.64
C TYR A 307 -29.12 24.75 3.44
N SER A 308 -29.62 25.06 2.24
CA SER A 308 -31.04 24.94 1.88
C SER A 308 -31.59 23.51 1.98
N PHE A 309 -30.75 22.50 1.78
CA PHE A 309 -31.09 21.11 2.07
C PHE A 309 -31.14 20.88 3.58
N MET A 310 -30.11 21.28 4.34
CA MET A 310 -30.08 21.09 5.81
C MET A 310 -31.24 21.80 6.52
N GLU A 311 -31.58 23.05 6.15
CA GLU A 311 -32.79 23.76 6.61
C GLU A 311 -34.09 23.01 6.30
N SER A 312 -34.11 22.27 5.19
CA SER A 312 -35.25 21.42 4.80
C SER A 312 -35.28 20.12 5.62
N VAL A 313 -34.13 19.54 5.99
CA VAL A 313 -34.04 18.40 6.93
C VAL A 313 -34.56 18.84 8.30
N GLU A 314 -34.08 19.96 8.84
CA GLU A 314 -34.50 20.47 10.15
C GLU A 314 -36.00 20.77 10.16
N GLY A 315 -36.47 21.55 9.18
CA GLY A 315 -37.88 21.91 9.02
C GLY A 315 -38.82 20.77 8.59
N GLY A 316 -38.31 19.57 8.30
CA GLY A 316 -39.12 18.42 7.85
C GLY A 316 -39.81 18.64 6.51
N LYS A 317 -39.18 19.40 5.61
CA LYS A 317 -39.73 19.83 4.32
C LYS A 317 -39.30 18.89 3.19
N GLU A 318 -40.06 18.91 2.10
CA GLU A 318 -39.55 18.47 0.82
C GLU A 318 -38.61 19.51 0.21
N TYR A 319 -37.59 19.04 -0.50
CA TYR A 319 -36.76 19.87 -1.38
C TYR A 319 -36.85 19.37 -2.84
N SER A 320 -36.42 20.21 -3.77
CA SER A 320 -36.49 19.93 -5.21
C SER A 320 -35.20 19.27 -5.70
N LEU A 321 -35.33 18.16 -6.43
CA LEU A 321 -34.28 17.63 -7.29
C LEU A 321 -34.31 18.37 -8.63
N VAL A 322 -33.20 18.97 -9.04
CA VAL A 322 -33.11 19.93 -10.16
C VAL A 322 -32.16 19.41 -11.23
N ASN A 323 -32.61 19.39 -12.49
CA ASN A 323 -31.75 19.00 -13.61
C ASN A 323 -30.73 20.12 -13.92
N PRO A 324 -29.41 19.91 -13.75
CA PRO A 324 -28.40 20.96 -13.91
C PRO A 324 -28.33 21.54 -15.33
N ARG A 325 -28.71 20.77 -16.36
CA ARG A 325 -28.69 21.21 -17.77
C ARG A 325 -29.76 22.26 -18.10
N ASN A 326 -30.82 22.38 -17.29
CA ASN A 326 -31.97 23.23 -17.64
C ASN A 326 -32.69 23.91 -16.46
N GLY A 327 -32.23 23.71 -15.22
CA GLY A 327 -32.77 24.37 -14.03
C GLY A 327 -34.18 23.95 -13.62
N LYS A 328 -34.81 22.97 -14.31
CA LYS A 328 -36.16 22.52 -13.97
C LYS A 328 -36.14 21.49 -12.84
N VAL A 329 -37.11 21.61 -11.95
CA VAL A 329 -37.42 20.58 -10.94
C VAL A 329 -37.89 19.32 -11.65
N VAL A 330 -37.22 18.20 -11.39
CA VAL A 330 -37.58 16.86 -11.90
C VAL A 330 -38.56 16.18 -10.95
N LYS A 331 -38.32 16.29 -9.64
CA LYS A 331 -39.10 15.66 -8.57
C LYS A 331 -38.90 16.44 -7.27
N LYS A 332 -39.88 16.37 -6.35
CA LYS A 332 -39.69 16.71 -4.93
C LYS A 332 -39.57 15.45 -4.08
N VAL A 333 -38.73 15.52 -3.05
CA VAL A 333 -38.53 14.43 -2.08
C VAL A 333 -38.34 15.01 -0.68
N SER A 334 -38.71 14.24 0.34
CA SER A 334 -38.42 14.56 1.75
C SER A 334 -36.90 14.74 1.94
N ALA A 335 -36.50 15.88 2.52
CA ALA A 335 -35.10 16.12 2.84
C ALA A 335 -34.60 15.17 3.95
N ARG A 336 -35.48 14.85 4.91
CA ARG A 336 -35.17 13.89 5.99
C ARG A 336 -34.87 12.51 5.44
N ASP A 337 -35.71 11.95 4.57
CA ASP A 337 -35.53 10.61 4.02
C ASP A 337 -34.18 10.45 3.28
N VAL A 338 -33.74 11.51 2.58
CA VAL A 338 -32.42 11.54 1.91
C VAL A 338 -31.27 11.66 2.92
N PHE A 339 -31.43 12.47 3.97
CA PHE A 339 -30.41 12.61 5.04
C PHE A 339 -30.27 11.33 5.87
N ASP A 340 -31.38 10.69 6.22
CA ASP A 340 -31.45 9.38 6.89
C ASP A 340 -30.78 8.29 6.05
N LEU A 341 -30.95 8.32 4.72
CA LEU A 341 -30.26 7.42 3.81
C LEU A 341 -28.74 7.63 3.79
N ILE A 342 -28.27 8.90 3.87
CA ILE A 342 -26.84 9.23 4.00
C ILE A 342 -26.28 8.70 5.33
N VAL A 343 -26.97 8.98 6.45
CA VAL A 343 -26.59 8.50 7.80
C VAL A 343 -26.51 6.97 7.83
N ASN A 344 -27.48 6.27 7.23
CA ASN A 344 -27.52 4.81 7.19
C ASN A 344 -26.40 4.22 6.32
N SER A 345 -26.15 4.76 5.13
CA SER A 345 -24.99 4.39 4.31
C SER A 345 -23.68 4.57 5.10
N ALA A 346 -23.45 5.74 5.70
CA ALA A 346 -22.23 6.05 6.44
C ALA A 346 -22.04 5.15 7.68
N TRP A 347 -23.10 4.88 8.46
CA TRP A 347 -23.05 3.97 9.60
C TRP A 347 -22.79 2.50 9.21
N ARG A 348 -23.23 2.10 8.00
CA ARG A 348 -23.10 0.73 7.47
C ARG A 348 -21.76 0.47 6.76
N SER A 349 -21.18 1.44 6.07
CA SER A 349 -19.98 1.25 5.24
C SER A 349 -18.87 2.30 5.45
N GLY A 350 -19.08 3.32 6.27
CA GLY A 350 -18.18 4.49 6.39
C GLY A 350 -18.27 5.50 5.24
N GLU A 351 -19.17 5.31 4.28
CA GLU A 351 -19.39 6.22 3.13
C GLU A 351 -20.88 6.33 2.77
N PRO A 352 -21.36 7.43 2.15
CA PRO A 352 -20.57 8.60 1.74
C PRO A 352 -20.23 9.51 2.94
N GLY A 353 -19.18 10.30 2.78
CA GLY A 353 -18.96 11.48 3.61
C GLY A 353 -19.92 12.62 3.26
N LEU A 354 -19.84 13.73 4.00
CA LEU A 354 -20.50 14.98 3.65
C LEU A 354 -19.45 16.05 3.31
N ILE A 355 -19.73 16.82 2.26
CA ILE A 355 -19.04 18.06 1.94
C ILE A 355 -20.08 19.17 1.97
N PHE A 356 -19.90 20.16 2.85
CA PHE A 356 -20.83 21.28 3.01
C PHE A 356 -20.50 22.33 1.96
N ILE A 357 -21.01 22.11 0.75
CA ILE A 357 -20.53 22.76 -0.48
C ILE A 357 -20.73 24.28 -0.45
N ASP A 358 -21.77 24.76 0.26
CA ASP A 358 -22.02 26.19 0.45
C ASP A 358 -20.98 26.81 1.42
N GLU A 359 -20.57 26.10 2.47
CA GLU A 359 -19.55 26.58 3.43
C GLU A 359 -18.14 26.55 2.83
N VAL A 360 -17.86 25.58 1.96
CA VAL A 360 -16.65 25.54 1.13
C VAL A 360 -16.57 26.79 0.25
N ASN A 361 -17.64 27.10 -0.50
CA ASN A 361 -17.61 28.19 -1.47
C ASN A 361 -17.82 29.57 -0.85
N ARG A 362 -18.46 29.68 0.32
CA ARG A 362 -18.46 30.89 1.17
C ARG A 362 -17.05 31.34 1.57
N HIS A 363 -16.13 30.38 1.70
CA HIS A 363 -14.71 30.60 2.02
C HIS A 363 -13.79 30.49 0.80
N ASN A 364 -14.34 30.40 -0.42
CA ASN A 364 -13.54 30.44 -1.64
C ASN A 364 -12.89 31.84 -1.77
N PRO A 365 -11.56 31.94 -1.85
CA PRO A 365 -10.89 33.24 -1.93
C PRO A 365 -11.12 33.95 -3.27
N THR A 366 -11.41 33.21 -4.35
CA THR A 366 -11.50 33.70 -5.72
C THR A 366 -12.80 33.25 -6.40
N PRO A 367 -13.99 33.62 -5.84
CA PRO A 367 -15.29 33.12 -6.30
C PRO A 367 -15.64 33.57 -7.73
N ALA A 368 -15.02 34.64 -8.23
CA ALA A 368 -15.12 35.07 -9.62
C ALA A 368 -14.60 34.02 -10.64
N LEU A 369 -13.88 32.99 -10.19
CA LEU A 369 -13.34 31.90 -11.02
C LEU A 369 -14.23 30.63 -11.04
N GLY A 370 -15.20 30.50 -10.13
CA GLY A 370 -16.06 29.31 -9.97
C GLY A 370 -15.85 28.51 -8.65
N ASP A 371 -16.47 27.32 -8.55
CA ASP A 371 -16.66 26.52 -7.31
C ASP A 371 -15.75 25.24 -7.17
N ILE A 372 -15.66 24.60 -5.97
CA ILE A 372 -14.58 23.65 -5.47
C ILE A 372 -14.94 22.11 -5.32
N GLU A 373 -13.95 21.14 -5.31
CA GLU A 373 -14.11 19.62 -5.39
C GLU A 373 -13.28 18.59 -4.47
N SER A 374 -12.40 17.61 -4.93
CA SER A 374 -12.36 16.14 -4.45
C SER A 374 -11.00 15.22 -4.44
N THR A 375 -10.94 13.83 -4.26
CA THR A 375 -9.73 12.94 -3.77
C THR A 375 -9.18 11.50 -4.34
N ASN A 376 -9.15 10.23 -3.71
CA ASN A 376 -8.19 9.04 -4.04
C ASN A 376 -8.39 7.39 -3.76
N PRO A 377 -7.78 6.32 -4.49
CA PRO A 377 -7.96 4.77 -4.44
C PRO A 377 -6.91 3.58 -4.92
N CYS A 378 -7.18 2.59 -5.88
CA CYS A 378 -6.78 1.09 -5.86
C CYS A 378 -6.02 0.18 -6.98
N VAL A 379 -6.43 -1.03 -7.60
CA VAL A 379 -5.86 -1.91 -8.79
C VAL A 379 -6.34 -3.41 -9.20
N THR A 380 -6.72 -3.72 -10.47
CA THR A 380 -6.77 -5.02 -11.34
C THR A 380 -7.35 -6.45 -10.96
N GLY A 381 -7.72 -7.37 -11.93
CA GLY A 381 -8.75 -8.47 -11.73
C GLY A 381 -8.74 -9.96 -12.23
N ASP A 382 -8.35 -10.35 -13.45
CA ASP A 382 -8.24 -11.79 -13.85
C ASP A 382 -7.01 -12.50 -13.23
N THR A 383 -6.15 -11.65 -12.67
CA THR A 383 -4.92 -11.88 -11.93
C THR A 383 -5.01 -13.02 -10.93
N GLN A 384 -4.07 -13.97 -11.04
CA GLN A 384 -3.86 -15.04 -10.08
C GLN A 384 -3.08 -14.50 -8.88
N ILE A 385 -3.74 -14.26 -7.75
CA ILE A 385 -3.03 -13.93 -6.51
C ILE A 385 -2.65 -15.20 -5.77
N ALA A 386 -1.43 -15.24 -5.23
CA ALA A 386 -0.98 -16.36 -4.42
C ALA A 386 -1.52 -16.20 -2.99
N THR A 387 -2.05 -17.28 -2.42
CA THR A 387 -2.77 -17.30 -1.14
C THR A 387 -2.44 -18.54 -0.31
N SER A 388 -2.93 -18.61 0.93
CA SER A 388 -2.84 -19.82 1.76
C SER A 388 -3.69 -21.00 1.26
N ARG A 389 -4.36 -20.87 0.11
CA ARG A 389 -5.11 -21.94 -0.58
C ARG A 389 -4.58 -22.28 -1.98
N GLY A 390 -3.45 -21.71 -2.41
CA GLY A 390 -2.90 -21.90 -3.74
C GLY A 390 -2.84 -20.58 -4.53
N LEU A 391 -3.03 -20.66 -5.84
CA LEU A 391 -3.28 -19.51 -6.70
C LEU A 391 -4.81 -19.35 -6.88
N GLU A 392 -5.37 -18.22 -6.48
CA GLU A 392 -6.79 -17.88 -6.63
C GLU A 392 -6.92 -16.61 -7.50
N ARG A 393 -7.93 -16.52 -8.37
CA ARG A 393 -8.18 -15.25 -9.08
C ARG A 393 -8.67 -14.22 -8.08
N ILE A 394 -8.12 -13.00 -8.10
CA ILE A 394 -8.50 -11.94 -7.15
C ILE A 394 -10.01 -11.65 -7.20
N ALA A 395 -10.62 -11.70 -8.38
CA ALA A 395 -12.07 -11.62 -8.57
C ALA A 395 -12.89 -12.73 -7.87
N ASP A 396 -12.35 -13.94 -7.74
CA ASP A 396 -13.02 -15.05 -7.04
C ASP A 396 -12.94 -14.92 -5.51
N VAL A 397 -12.09 -14.04 -4.98
CA VAL A 397 -11.82 -13.87 -3.53
C VAL A 397 -12.03 -12.46 -2.99
N VAL A 398 -12.74 -11.60 -3.74
CA VAL A 398 -13.37 -10.37 -3.23
C VAL A 398 -14.15 -10.63 -1.95
N ASP A 399 -13.98 -9.72 -0.98
CA ASP A 399 -14.64 -9.68 0.33
C ASP A 399 -14.61 -11.03 1.07
N LYS A 400 -13.64 -11.90 0.74
CA LYS A 400 -13.36 -13.15 1.44
C LYS A 400 -12.10 -13.00 2.25
N ASP A 401 -12.17 -13.47 3.49
CA ASP A 401 -11.03 -13.41 4.38
C ASP A 401 -9.94 -14.42 3.94
N ARG A 402 -8.76 -13.91 3.61
CA ARG A 402 -7.69 -14.70 2.99
C ARG A 402 -6.31 -14.16 3.36
N GLU A 403 -5.37 -15.09 3.51
CA GLU A 403 -3.94 -14.75 3.57
C GLU A 403 -3.37 -14.77 2.17
N VAL A 404 -2.70 -13.70 1.77
CA VAL A 404 -1.98 -13.57 0.51
C VAL A 404 -0.48 -13.79 0.73
N LEU A 405 0.20 -14.29 -0.30
CA LEU A 405 1.64 -14.39 -0.31
C LEU A 405 2.24 -13.02 -0.60
N VAL A 406 2.97 -12.49 0.36
CA VAL A 406 3.74 -11.25 0.24
C VAL A 406 5.19 -11.61 -0.09
N ASP A 407 5.84 -10.79 -0.91
CA ASP A 407 7.23 -10.98 -1.30
C ASP A 407 8.11 -9.83 -0.79
N PRO A 408 8.75 -10.02 0.38
CA PRO A 408 9.60 -9.03 1.01
C PRO A 408 11.09 -9.27 0.71
N ARG A 409 11.49 -9.88 -0.43
CA ARG A 409 12.92 -10.14 -0.73
C ARG A 409 13.79 -8.87 -0.80
N LEU A 410 13.20 -7.71 -1.08
CA LEU A 410 13.92 -6.43 -0.99
C LEU A 410 13.94 -5.82 0.42
N ASN A 411 13.23 -6.46 1.37
CA ASN A 411 13.01 -6.12 2.79
C ASN A 411 13.16 -7.39 3.68
N GLY A 412 14.27 -8.11 3.57
CA GLY A 412 14.68 -9.20 4.46
C GLY A 412 14.04 -10.56 4.22
N GLY A 413 12.71 -10.63 4.20
CA GLY A 413 12.02 -11.92 4.28
C GLY A 413 12.10 -12.75 3.00
N LYS A 414 11.98 -14.06 3.17
CA LYS A 414 11.54 -14.99 2.12
C LYS A 414 10.03 -14.78 1.86
N PRO A 415 9.48 -15.16 0.69
CA PRO A 415 8.03 -15.08 0.45
C PRO A 415 7.25 -15.80 1.55
N GLN A 416 6.20 -15.16 2.06
CA GLN A 416 5.49 -15.58 3.28
C GLN A 416 4.02 -15.15 3.22
N LEU A 417 3.15 -15.78 4.00
CA LEU A 417 1.73 -15.44 4.05
C LEU A 417 1.44 -14.28 5.00
N ARG A 418 0.49 -13.41 4.64
CA ARG A 418 -0.10 -12.35 5.49
C ARG A 418 -1.58 -12.13 5.19
N LYS A 419 -2.35 -11.76 6.21
CA LYS A 419 -3.81 -11.55 6.09
C LYS A 419 -4.13 -10.28 5.31
N ALA A 420 -4.91 -10.40 4.24
CA ALA A 420 -5.39 -9.25 3.47
C ALA A 420 -6.47 -8.47 4.24
N VAL A 421 -6.24 -7.17 4.40
CA VAL A 421 -7.11 -6.18 5.08
C VAL A 421 -8.07 -5.47 4.12
N LYS A 422 -8.10 -5.83 2.83
CA LYS A 422 -9.33 -5.96 1.99
C LYS A 422 -8.95 -6.72 0.72
N ILE A 423 -9.89 -7.38 0.04
CA ILE A 423 -9.78 -7.77 -1.38
C ILE A 423 -11.08 -7.29 -2.02
N PHE A 424 -11.04 -6.42 -3.04
CA PHE A 424 -12.18 -5.54 -3.34
C PHE A 424 -12.21 -5.06 -4.78
N LYS A 425 -13.36 -5.17 -5.48
CA LYS A 425 -13.42 -4.74 -6.89
C LYS A 425 -13.51 -3.23 -7.00
N THR A 426 -12.35 -2.62 -7.16
CA THR A 426 -12.29 -1.19 -7.06
C THR A 426 -13.01 -0.48 -8.23
N GLY A 427 -13.08 -1.07 -9.44
CA GLY A 427 -13.86 -0.56 -10.58
C GLY A 427 -13.83 -1.45 -11.84
N PHE A 428 -13.95 -0.89 -13.06
CA PHE A 428 -13.88 -1.61 -14.36
C PHE A 428 -13.03 -0.82 -15.36
N LYS A 429 -11.74 -1.11 -15.56
CA LYS A 429 -10.75 -0.10 -16.01
C LYS A 429 -9.81 -0.60 -17.12
N LYS A 430 -9.38 0.28 -18.03
CA LYS A 430 -8.48 -0.04 -19.17
C LYS A 430 -7.08 -0.49 -18.73
N VAL A 431 -6.64 -1.58 -19.35
CA VAL A 431 -5.54 -2.47 -18.98
C VAL A 431 -4.39 -2.35 -19.95
N TYR A 432 -3.17 -2.45 -19.44
CA TYR A 432 -1.94 -2.76 -20.17
C TYR A 432 -1.37 -4.07 -19.64
N THR A 433 -1.09 -5.00 -20.55
CA THR A 433 -0.38 -6.23 -20.27
C THR A 433 1.12 -5.99 -20.29
N LEU A 434 1.79 -6.19 -19.16
CA LEU A 434 3.25 -6.31 -19.13
C LEU A 434 3.64 -7.75 -19.49
N ARG A 435 4.62 -7.89 -20.39
CA ARG A 435 5.22 -9.15 -20.82
C ARG A 435 6.71 -9.16 -20.48
N THR A 436 7.17 -10.18 -19.76
CA THR A 436 8.59 -10.34 -19.42
C THR A 436 9.35 -11.23 -20.40
N GLY A 437 10.68 -11.18 -20.38
CA GLY A 437 11.56 -11.88 -21.31
C GLY A 437 11.59 -13.40 -21.16
N CYS A 438 11.19 -13.93 -20.00
CA CYS A 438 10.88 -15.34 -19.82
C CYS A 438 9.41 -15.69 -20.10
N GLY A 439 8.53 -14.72 -20.34
CA GLY A 439 7.13 -14.93 -20.74
C GLY A 439 6.08 -14.77 -19.64
N TYR A 440 6.46 -14.27 -18.46
CA TYR A 440 5.50 -13.94 -17.40
C TYR A 440 4.64 -12.73 -17.81
N GLU A 441 3.39 -12.70 -17.34
CA GLU A 441 2.35 -11.80 -17.84
C GLU A 441 1.51 -11.28 -16.68
N LEU A 442 1.52 -9.96 -16.45
CA LEU A 442 0.61 -9.29 -15.52
C LEU A 442 -0.23 -8.26 -16.29
N ARG A 443 -1.53 -8.31 -16.02
CA ARG A 443 -2.51 -7.34 -16.47
C ARG A 443 -2.74 -6.37 -15.32
N ALA A 444 -2.38 -5.11 -15.57
CA ALA A 444 -2.54 -3.94 -14.72
C ALA A 444 -2.82 -2.73 -15.63
N THR A 445 -2.79 -1.49 -15.18
CA THR A 445 -3.51 -0.32 -15.74
C THR A 445 -2.73 0.97 -15.22
N ALA A 446 -2.41 2.21 -15.76
CA ALA A 446 -1.17 3.13 -15.50
C ALA A 446 -0.87 4.57 -14.66
N GLU A 447 -0.64 5.09 -13.34
CA GLU A 447 -0.09 5.02 -11.82
C GLU A 447 -0.25 4.07 -10.52
N HIS A 448 0.52 2.99 -10.32
CA HIS A 448 0.54 2.09 -9.15
C HIS A 448 1.71 1.11 -9.35
N PRO A 449 2.32 0.62 -8.27
CA PRO A 449 3.69 0.16 -8.35
C PRO A 449 3.82 -1.35 -8.51
N LEU A 450 4.66 -1.80 -9.45
CA LEU A 450 5.27 -3.12 -9.47
C LEU A 450 6.64 -3.09 -8.76
N LEU A 451 7.06 -4.22 -8.19
CA LEU A 451 8.36 -4.30 -7.51
C LEU A 451 9.51 -4.52 -8.50
N THR A 452 10.53 -3.67 -8.42
CA THR A 452 11.81 -3.77 -9.17
C THR A 452 12.99 -3.66 -8.20
N HIS A 453 14.20 -3.95 -8.66
CA HIS A 453 15.42 -3.85 -7.83
C HIS A 453 15.62 -2.48 -7.15
N SER A 454 15.27 -1.40 -7.85
CA SER A 454 15.39 -0.01 -7.39
C SER A 454 14.20 0.45 -6.54
N GLY A 455 13.14 -0.36 -6.47
CA GLY A 455 11.99 -0.15 -5.60
C GLY A 455 10.66 -0.39 -6.29
N TRP A 456 9.62 0.21 -5.73
CA TRP A 456 8.31 0.34 -6.34
C TRP A 456 8.41 1.27 -7.55
N LYS A 457 8.35 0.70 -8.76
CA LYS A 457 8.16 1.45 -10.01
C LYS A 457 6.75 1.17 -10.47
N ASN A 458 6.01 2.20 -10.83
CA ASN A 458 4.78 1.97 -11.53
C ASN A 458 5.12 1.37 -12.94
N LEU A 459 4.33 0.42 -13.46
CA LEU A 459 4.71 -0.42 -14.63
C LEU A 459 4.93 0.23 -16.03
N SER A 460 4.35 1.37 -16.40
CA SER A 460 4.67 2.19 -17.57
C SER A 460 5.80 3.20 -17.31
N GLU A 461 6.28 3.35 -16.06
CA GLU A 461 7.68 3.79 -15.83
C GLU A 461 8.67 2.70 -16.24
N LEU A 462 8.25 1.43 -16.26
CA LEU A 462 9.10 0.35 -16.75
C LEU A 462 9.24 0.50 -18.27
N LYS A 463 10.48 0.60 -18.69
CA LYS A 463 10.85 0.60 -20.10
C LYS A 463 11.30 -0.80 -20.48
N LYS A 464 11.32 -1.10 -21.77
CA LYS A 464 11.90 -2.36 -22.27
C LYS A 464 13.35 -2.46 -21.78
N GLY A 465 13.67 -3.51 -21.02
CA GLY A 465 14.97 -3.69 -20.34
C GLY A 465 14.94 -3.48 -18.82
N ASP A 466 13.92 -2.84 -18.24
CA ASP A 466 13.73 -2.81 -16.78
C ASP A 466 13.52 -4.22 -16.21
N ARG A 467 13.76 -4.42 -14.91
CA ARG A 467 13.59 -5.73 -14.25
C ARG A 467 12.57 -5.71 -13.12
N VAL A 468 11.50 -6.48 -13.30
CA VAL A 468 10.47 -6.74 -12.28
C VAL A 468 10.80 -7.99 -11.47
N LEU A 469 10.54 -7.96 -10.17
CA LEU A 469 10.65 -9.13 -9.32
C LEU A 469 9.51 -10.11 -9.61
N ILE A 470 9.86 -11.37 -9.80
CA ILE A 470 8.91 -12.46 -9.97
C ILE A 470 8.96 -13.42 -8.78
N GLN A 471 7.84 -14.01 -8.41
CA GLN A 471 7.67 -14.93 -7.27
C GLN A 471 8.78 -16.01 -7.23
N SER A 472 9.47 -16.18 -6.09
CA SER A 472 10.57 -17.17 -5.95
C SER A 472 10.21 -18.44 -5.18
N ALA A 473 9.06 -18.44 -4.51
CA ALA A 473 8.45 -19.54 -3.78
C ALA A 473 6.93 -19.32 -3.71
N GLY A 474 6.14 -20.35 -3.43
CA GLY A 474 4.68 -20.27 -3.43
C GLY A 474 4.00 -20.94 -2.26
N CYS A 475 2.68 -21.05 -2.37
CA CYS A 475 1.82 -21.77 -1.42
C CYS A 475 0.80 -22.62 -2.20
N PHE A 476 0.37 -23.72 -1.60
CA PHE A 476 -0.52 -24.70 -2.22
C PHE A 476 -1.77 -24.92 -1.36
N GLY A 477 -2.80 -25.54 -1.93
CA GLY A 477 -4.03 -25.85 -1.22
C GLY A 477 -3.79 -26.81 -0.06
N LYS A 478 -4.45 -26.56 1.08
CA LYS A 478 -4.48 -27.50 2.22
C LYS A 478 -5.78 -28.28 2.34
N ASN A 479 -6.75 -28.03 1.45
CA ASN A 479 -7.97 -28.84 1.36
C ASN A 479 -7.76 -29.99 0.37
N TYR A 480 -8.08 -31.20 0.81
CA TYR A 480 -8.03 -32.42 0.00
C TYR A 480 -9.40 -32.80 -0.58
N GLU A 481 -10.47 -32.08 -0.26
CA GLU A 481 -11.79 -32.28 -0.87
C GLU A 481 -11.81 -31.85 -2.35
N LEU A 482 -12.52 -32.61 -3.18
CA LEU A 482 -12.73 -32.28 -4.59
C LEU A 482 -13.86 -31.25 -4.76
N PRO A 483 -13.78 -30.36 -5.77
CA PRO A 483 -14.85 -29.41 -6.09
C PRO A 483 -16.07 -30.06 -6.78
N VAL A 484 -16.08 -31.40 -6.94
CA VAL A 484 -17.16 -32.16 -7.56
C VAL A 484 -17.72 -33.17 -6.55
N ASP A 485 -19.04 -33.20 -6.39
CA ASP A 485 -19.69 -34.20 -5.54
C ASP A 485 -19.76 -35.54 -6.28
N VAL A 486 -18.76 -36.38 -6.01
CA VAL A 486 -18.58 -37.71 -6.58
C VAL A 486 -19.76 -38.65 -6.28
N GLN A 487 -20.53 -38.41 -5.21
CA GLN A 487 -21.69 -39.24 -4.88
C GLN A 487 -22.92 -38.94 -5.75
N LYS A 488 -22.96 -37.76 -6.41
CA LYS A 488 -24.02 -37.38 -7.35
C LYS A 488 -23.75 -37.80 -8.80
N ILE A 489 -22.52 -38.23 -9.11
CA ILE A 489 -22.12 -38.68 -10.46
C ILE A 489 -22.80 -40.01 -10.78
N ASN A 490 -23.71 -40.00 -11.76
CA ASN A 490 -24.50 -41.16 -12.15
C ASN A 490 -24.12 -41.62 -13.57
N THR A 491 -23.88 -42.91 -13.75
CA THR A 491 -23.78 -43.47 -15.11
C THR A 491 -25.17 -43.64 -15.71
N LEU A 492 -25.30 -43.51 -17.04
CA LEU A 492 -26.55 -43.76 -17.77
C LEU A 492 -27.10 -45.19 -17.58
N THR A 493 -26.29 -46.10 -17.06
CA THR A 493 -26.62 -47.51 -16.83
C THR A 493 -26.95 -47.82 -15.35
N GLY A 494 -27.03 -46.80 -14.48
CA GLY A 494 -27.29 -46.96 -13.04
C GLY A 494 -26.14 -47.62 -12.25
N ARG A 495 -24.98 -47.81 -12.89
CA ARG A 495 -23.79 -48.43 -12.28
C ARG A 495 -23.03 -47.42 -11.42
N ARG A 496 -22.52 -47.89 -10.28
CA ARG A 496 -21.62 -47.14 -9.39
C ARG A 496 -20.17 -47.22 -9.89
N LEU A 497 -19.43 -46.13 -9.76
CA LEU A 497 -17.99 -46.04 -10.04
C LEU A 497 -17.21 -45.83 -8.73
N ASN A 498 -15.94 -46.23 -8.72
CA ASN A 498 -15.02 -46.07 -7.58
C ASN A 498 -14.06 -44.88 -7.80
N LEU A 499 -14.64 -43.75 -8.21
CA LEU A 499 -13.90 -42.51 -8.48
C LEU A 499 -13.20 -41.98 -7.21
N PRO A 500 -12.04 -41.31 -7.32
CA PRO A 500 -11.42 -40.62 -6.18
C PRO A 500 -12.36 -39.59 -5.57
N THR A 501 -12.47 -39.56 -4.25
CA THR A 501 -13.26 -38.56 -3.50
C THR A 501 -12.42 -37.41 -2.96
N GLN A 502 -11.09 -37.49 -3.09
CA GLN A 502 -10.12 -36.52 -2.58
C GLN A 502 -8.99 -36.29 -3.59
N TRP A 503 -8.33 -35.14 -3.47
CA TRP A 503 -7.08 -34.82 -4.16
C TRP A 503 -5.98 -35.79 -3.76
N SER A 504 -5.13 -36.11 -4.73
CA SER A 504 -4.01 -37.04 -4.57
C SER A 504 -3.04 -36.89 -5.74
N GLU A 505 -1.79 -37.31 -5.53
CA GLU A 505 -0.79 -37.42 -6.60
C GLU A 505 -1.27 -38.34 -7.74
N GLU A 506 -2.00 -39.43 -7.44
CA GLU A 506 -2.62 -40.33 -8.44
C GLU A 506 -3.61 -39.56 -9.34
N LEU A 507 -4.53 -38.79 -8.75
CA LEU A 507 -5.48 -37.97 -9.52
C LEU A 507 -4.77 -36.87 -10.31
N GLY A 508 -3.77 -36.21 -9.71
CA GLY A 508 -2.91 -35.25 -10.39
C GLY A 508 -2.26 -35.85 -11.65
N VAL A 509 -1.63 -37.02 -11.52
CA VAL A 509 -0.98 -37.75 -12.61
C VAL A 509 -1.96 -38.09 -13.74
N VAL A 510 -3.16 -38.57 -13.42
CA VAL A 510 -4.19 -38.87 -14.44
C VAL A 510 -4.65 -37.59 -15.16
N LEU A 511 -4.85 -36.48 -14.44
CA LEU A 511 -5.23 -35.20 -15.04
C LEU A 511 -4.10 -34.62 -15.92
N GLY A 512 -2.84 -34.73 -15.49
CA GLY A 512 -1.68 -34.27 -16.26
C GLY A 512 -1.51 -35.04 -17.57
N TRP A 513 -1.70 -36.36 -17.55
CA TRP A 513 -1.67 -37.18 -18.76
C TRP A 513 -2.86 -36.90 -19.68
N LEU A 514 -4.06 -36.71 -19.13
CA LEU A 514 -5.27 -36.38 -19.91
C LEU A 514 -5.14 -35.01 -20.61
N ILE A 515 -4.47 -34.04 -19.98
CA ILE A 515 -4.20 -32.73 -20.57
C ILE A 515 -3.06 -32.79 -21.59
N GLY A 516 -2.00 -33.58 -21.36
CA GLY A 516 -0.94 -33.81 -22.34
C GLY A 516 -1.37 -34.77 -23.46
N ALA A 517 -0.93 -36.02 -23.36
CA ALA A 517 -1.28 -37.11 -24.27
C ALA A 517 -2.71 -37.67 -24.05
N GLY A 518 -3.73 -36.80 -24.05
CA GLY A 518 -5.12 -37.19 -23.86
C GLY A 518 -6.16 -36.27 -24.49
N VAL A 519 -7.40 -36.76 -24.54
CA VAL A 519 -8.61 -36.08 -25.07
C VAL A 519 -9.83 -36.45 -24.22
N LEU A 520 -10.66 -35.44 -23.90
CA LEU A 520 -12.00 -35.64 -23.35
C LEU A 520 -13.05 -35.28 -24.40
N THR A 521 -13.98 -36.19 -24.70
CA THR A 521 -15.03 -36.01 -25.72
C THR A 521 -16.41 -35.82 -25.08
N GLY A 522 -17.48 -35.85 -25.90
CA GLY A 522 -18.86 -35.91 -25.41
C GLY A 522 -19.12 -37.09 -24.47
N GLU A 523 -18.54 -38.25 -24.77
CA GLU A 523 -18.91 -39.58 -24.24
C GLU A 523 -17.74 -40.34 -23.61
N LYS A 524 -16.49 -40.00 -23.97
CA LYS A 524 -15.30 -40.81 -23.69
C LYS A 524 -14.14 -39.98 -23.16
N ALA A 525 -13.36 -40.55 -22.25
CA ALA A 525 -12.00 -40.11 -21.94
C ALA A 525 -11.00 -41.01 -22.69
N ILE A 526 -10.00 -40.41 -23.33
CA ILE A 526 -8.99 -41.12 -24.14
C ILE A 526 -7.60 -40.71 -23.67
N PHE A 527 -6.77 -41.70 -23.36
CA PHE A 527 -5.38 -41.53 -22.97
C PHE A 527 -4.51 -42.21 -24.02
N TYR A 528 -3.65 -41.46 -24.69
CA TYR A 528 -2.74 -41.97 -25.71
C TYR A 528 -1.36 -42.21 -25.10
N PHE A 529 -0.59 -43.12 -25.70
CA PHE A 529 0.77 -43.42 -25.29
C PHE A 529 1.68 -43.42 -26.52
N GLY A 530 2.77 -42.65 -26.47
CA GLY A 530 3.83 -42.73 -27.47
C GLY A 530 4.56 -44.08 -27.39
N MET A 531 5.34 -44.41 -28.43
CA MET A 531 6.07 -45.69 -28.46
C MET A 531 7.14 -45.80 -27.37
N GLU A 532 7.68 -44.67 -26.89
CA GLU A 532 8.60 -44.66 -25.75
C GLU A 532 7.85 -44.80 -24.41
N GLU A 533 6.68 -44.16 -24.30
CA GLU A 533 5.79 -44.14 -23.13
C GLU A 533 4.89 -45.39 -23.00
N ARG A 534 4.85 -46.30 -23.98
CA ARG A 534 3.99 -47.52 -24.00
C ARG A 534 4.14 -48.38 -22.73
N GLU A 535 5.30 -48.33 -22.08
CA GLU A 535 5.59 -49.01 -20.81
C GLU A 535 4.82 -48.45 -19.59
N LEU A 536 4.29 -47.22 -19.67
CA LEU A 536 3.43 -46.61 -18.64
C LEU A 536 1.96 -47.01 -18.79
N MET A 537 1.55 -47.56 -19.93
CA MET A 537 0.16 -47.92 -20.20
C MET A 537 -0.44 -48.90 -19.16
N PRO A 538 0.27 -49.94 -18.66
CA PRO A 538 -0.25 -50.82 -17.60
C PRO A 538 -0.48 -50.10 -16.26
N TYR A 539 0.31 -49.08 -15.94
CA TYR A 539 0.16 -48.28 -14.73
C TYR A 539 -1.12 -47.43 -14.79
N PHE A 540 -1.36 -46.74 -15.90
CA PHE A 540 -2.62 -46.02 -16.12
C PHE A 540 -3.83 -46.96 -16.22
N ALA A 541 -3.69 -48.11 -16.88
CA ALA A 541 -4.76 -49.11 -16.94
C ALA A 541 -5.14 -49.64 -15.54
N THR A 542 -4.16 -49.81 -14.64
CA THR A 542 -4.40 -50.20 -13.24
C THR A 542 -5.19 -49.14 -12.47
N ILE A 543 -4.83 -47.86 -12.62
CA ILE A 543 -5.54 -46.74 -11.99
C ILE A 543 -6.98 -46.62 -12.54
N LEU A 544 -7.15 -46.68 -13.85
CA LEU A 544 -8.48 -46.58 -14.47
C LEU A 544 -9.35 -47.81 -14.15
N LYS A 545 -8.77 -49.02 -14.05
CA LYS A 545 -9.46 -50.24 -13.58
C LYS A 545 -9.94 -50.12 -12.13
N LYS A 546 -9.10 -49.57 -11.24
CA LYS A 546 -9.47 -49.22 -9.86
C LYS A 546 -10.68 -48.29 -9.83
N TRP A 547 -10.67 -47.22 -10.64
CA TRP A 547 -11.77 -46.24 -10.70
C TRP A 547 -13.05 -46.82 -11.36
N ASN A 548 -12.92 -47.79 -12.26
CA ASN A 548 -14.03 -48.50 -12.93
C ASN A 548 -14.69 -49.60 -12.08
N ALA A 549 -14.49 -49.57 -10.76
CA ALA A 549 -14.91 -50.61 -9.81
C ALA A 549 -14.38 -52.01 -10.18
N GLY A 550 -13.11 -52.08 -10.58
CA GLY A 550 -12.40 -53.34 -10.89
C GLY A 550 -12.55 -53.84 -12.33
N ARG A 551 -13.43 -53.24 -13.14
CA ARG A 551 -13.61 -53.59 -14.57
C ARG A 551 -12.43 -53.08 -15.39
N GLU A 552 -11.91 -53.93 -16.29
CA GLU A 552 -10.75 -53.58 -17.10
C GLU A 552 -11.04 -52.45 -18.09
N VAL A 553 -9.99 -51.76 -18.50
CA VAL A 553 -10.01 -50.73 -19.54
C VAL A 553 -9.09 -51.22 -20.64
N GLU A 554 -9.67 -51.80 -21.68
CA GLU A 554 -8.92 -52.52 -22.71
C GLU A 554 -7.93 -51.61 -23.46
N PRO A 555 -6.65 -52.00 -23.57
CA PRO A 555 -5.72 -51.38 -24.49
C PRO A 555 -6.19 -51.54 -25.93
N GLN A 556 -6.27 -50.43 -26.66
CA GLN A 556 -6.59 -50.39 -28.08
C GLN A 556 -5.43 -49.76 -28.85
N GLU A 557 -5.37 -50.00 -30.16
CA GLU A 557 -4.42 -49.34 -31.06
C GLU A 557 -5.20 -48.72 -32.22
N TYR A 558 -4.91 -47.47 -32.58
CA TYR A 558 -5.60 -46.75 -33.66
C TYR A 558 -4.61 -45.93 -34.45
N GLY A 559 -4.51 -46.18 -35.77
CA GLY A 559 -3.47 -45.57 -36.61
C GLY A 559 -2.03 -45.88 -36.15
N GLY A 560 -1.82 -47.02 -35.51
CA GLY A 560 -0.54 -47.39 -34.90
C GLY A 560 -0.22 -46.70 -33.56
N VAL A 561 -1.16 -45.96 -32.96
CA VAL A 561 -0.98 -45.31 -31.65
C VAL A 561 -1.72 -46.09 -30.55
N PRO A 562 -1.02 -46.62 -29.53
CA PRO A 562 -1.64 -47.22 -28.35
C PRO A 562 -2.48 -46.22 -27.55
N ARG A 563 -3.66 -46.66 -27.09
CA ARG A 563 -4.58 -45.86 -26.28
C ARG A 563 -5.31 -46.71 -25.23
N LEU A 564 -5.68 -46.06 -24.12
CA LEU A 564 -6.71 -46.52 -23.20
C LEU A 564 -7.96 -45.65 -23.42
N GLN A 565 -9.13 -46.25 -23.53
CA GLN A 565 -10.38 -45.53 -23.78
C GLN A 565 -11.47 -45.92 -22.79
N TYR A 566 -12.10 -44.92 -22.19
CA TYR A 566 -13.11 -45.09 -21.15
C TYR A 566 -14.49 -44.63 -21.67
N HIS A 567 -15.48 -45.52 -21.63
CA HIS A 567 -16.79 -45.36 -22.30
C HIS A 567 -17.98 -45.30 -21.30
N GLU A 568 -17.88 -44.53 -20.22
CA GLU A 568 -18.98 -44.31 -19.25
C GLU A 568 -19.10 -42.81 -18.94
N ASN A 569 -20.29 -42.24 -19.11
CA ASN A 569 -20.50 -40.79 -18.99
C ASN A 569 -20.12 -40.21 -17.63
N GLY A 570 -20.25 -40.98 -16.54
CA GLY A 570 -19.85 -40.52 -15.20
C GLY A 570 -18.35 -40.19 -15.07
N MET A 571 -17.49 -40.82 -15.90
CA MET A 571 -16.06 -40.47 -15.97
C MET A 571 -15.84 -39.15 -16.69
N VAL A 572 -16.66 -38.86 -17.71
CA VAL A 572 -16.65 -37.58 -18.43
C VAL A 572 -17.20 -36.47 -17.55
N GLU A 573 -18.26 -36.74 -16.80
CA GLU A 573 -18.83 -35.85 -15.79
C GLU A 573 -17.81 -35.51 -14.70
N PHE A 574 -17.13 -36.51 -14.13
CA PHE A 574 -16.05 -36.33 -13.15
C PHE A 574 -14.94 -35.40 -13.67
N PHE A 575 -14.35 -35.70 -14.83
CA PHE A 575 -13.29 -34.85 -15.39
C PHE A 575 -13.80 -33.45 -15.76
N SER A 576 -15.04 -33.33 -16.26
CA SER A 576 -15.66 -32.03 -16.57
C SER A 576 -15.88 -31.20 -15.30
N GLY A 577 -16.31 -31.83 -14.19
CA GLY A 577 -16.50 -31.22 -12.87
C GLY A 577 -15.20 -30.77 -12.21
N LEU A 578 -14.09 -31.46 -12.47
CA LEU A 578 -12.74 -31.00 -12.11
C LEU A 578 -12.19 -29.90 -13.05
N GLY A 579 -12.97 -29.49 -14.07
CA GLY A 579 -12.64 -28.38 -14.97
C GLY A 579 -11.88 -28.77 -16.24
N VAL A 580 -11.77 -30.06 -16.57
CA VAL A 580 -11.17 -30.52 -17.85
C VAL A 580 -12.12 -30.17 -19.00
N LYS A 581 -11.66 -29.34 -19.94
CA LYS A 581 -12.46 -28.92 -21.09
C LYS A 581 -12.35 -29.89 -22.26
N LYS A 582 -13.46 -30.05 -22.99
CA LYS A 582 -13.55 -30.77 -24.28
C LYS A 582 -12.93 -29.92 -25.39
N ALA A 583 -11.60 -29.78 -25.37
CA ALA A 583 -10.81 -28.80 -26.12
C ALA A 583 -9.91 -29.44 -27.19
N LYS A 584 -9.67 -28.72 -28.30
CA LYS A 584 -8.63 -29.08 -29.28
C LYS A 584 -7.25 -28.65 -28.75
N SER A 585 -6.16 -29.15 -29.34
CA SER A 585 -4.79 -28.94 -28.84
C SER A 585 -4.33 -27.48 -28.71
N LEU A 586 -4.95 -26.55 -29.43
CA LEU A 586 -4.71 -25.09 -29.31
C LEU A 586 -5.42 -24.49 -28.08
N ASP A 587 -6.60 -25.03 -27.74
CA ASP A 587 -7.52 -24.50 -26.72
C ASP A 587 -7.36 -25.18 -25.35
N LYS A 588 -6.44 -26.15 -25.25
CA LYS A 588 -6.08 -26.82 -24.00
C LYS A 588 -5.60 -25.82 -22.94
N GLY A 589 -5.76 -26.19 -21.67
CA GLY A 589 -5.35 -25.38 -20.53
C GLY A 589 -5.37 -26.19 -19.25
N VAL A 590 -4.75 -25.65 -18.21
CA VAL A 590 -4.78 -26.24 -16.87
C VAL A 590 -6.21 -26.13 -16.31
N PRO A 591 -6.83 -27.22 -15.83
CA PRO A 591 -8.11 -27.17 -15.13
C PRO A 591 -8.03 -26.25 -13.91
N MET A 592 -8.97 -25.33 -13.74
CA MET A 592 -8.85 -24.26 -12.73
C MET A 592 -8.65 -24.79 -11.30
N ALA A 593 -9.22 -25.94 -10.98
CA ALA A 593 -9.10 -26.59 -9.68
C ALA A 593 -7.66 -27.02 -9.30
N ILE A 594 -6.75 -27.18 -10.28
CA ILE A 594 -5.33 -27.49 -10.03
C ILE A 594 -4.59 -26.30 -9.41
N PHE A 595 -5.02 -25.05 -9.67
CA PHE A 595 -4.37 -23.86 -9.10
C PHE A 595 -4.52 -23.79 -7.57
N THR A 596 -5.59 -24.38 -7.03
CA THR A 596 -5.90 -24.42 -5.58
C THR A 596 -5.72 -25.82 -4.97
N ALA A 597 -5.06 -26.75 -5.66
CA ALA A 597 -4.87 -28.12 -5.20
C ALA A 597 -3.64 -28.28 -4.26
N PRO A 598 -3.56 -29.37 -3.48
CA PRO A 598 -2.38 -29.74 -2.70
C PRO A 598 -1.09 -29.93 -3.51
N GLU A 599 0.07 -29.70 -2.90
CA GLU A 599 1.39 -29.62 -3.57
C GLU A 599 1.71 -30.91 -4.35
N GLU A 600 1.43 -32.09 -3.79
CA GLU A 600 1.62 -33.39 -4.45
C GLU A 600 0.67 -33.61 -5.63
N THR A 601 -0.52 -32.99 -5.63
CA THR A 601 -1.47 -33.08 -6.74
C THR A 601 -1.00 -32.23 -7.91
N VAL A 602 -0.51 -31.01 -7.63
CA VAL A 602 0.10 -30.15 -8.67
C VAL A 602 1.41 -30.75 -9.17
N ALA A 603 2.22 -31.34 -8.29
CA ALA A 603 3.45 -32.04 -8.68
C ALA A 603 3.16 -33.26 -9.56
N GLY A 604 2.17 -34.09 -9.21
CA GLY A 604 1.72 -35.21 -10.02
C GLY A 604 1.21 -34.78 -11.40
N PHE A 605 0.41 -33.70 -11.46
CA PHE A 605 -0.07 -33.10 -12.70
C PHE A 605 1.09 -32.66 -13.60
N LEU A 606 2.05 -31.90 -13.06
CA LEU A 606 3.21 -31.44 -13.82
C LEU A 606 4.12 -32.61 -14.23
N ARG A 607 4.38 -33.58 -13.34
CA ARG A 607 5.18 -34.78 -13.63
C ARG A 607 4.60 -35.57 -14.81
N ALA A 608 3.30 -35.81 -14.82
CA ALA A 608 2.65 -36.54 -15.90
C ALA A 608 2.63 -35.73 -17.21
N LEU A 609 2.36 -34.43 -17.16
CA LEU A 609 2.36 -33.55 -18.34
C LEU A 609 3.76 -33.45 -18.98
N PHE A 610 4.82 -33.27 -18.17
CA PHE A 610 6.21 -33.31 -18.65
C PHE A 610 6.66 -34.72 -19.07
N THR A 611 6.04 -35.79 -18.56
CA THR A 611 6.34 -37.14 -19.05
C THR A 611 5.69 -37.41 -20.39
N ALA A 612 4.48 -36.91 -20.65
CA ALA A 612 3.81 -36.99 -21.95
C ALA A 612 4.50 -36.10 -22.99
N ASP A 613 4.37 -34.78 -22.86
CA ASP A 613 4.72 -33.80 -23.91
C ASP A 613 6.09 -33.13 -23.70
N GLY A 614 6.84 -33.57 -22.68
CA GLY A 614 8.15 -33.03 -22.32
C GLY A 614 9.34 -33.86 -22.78
N ALA A 615 10.49 -33.19 -22.83
CA ALA A 615 11.77 -33.72 -23.31
C ALA A 615 12.95 -33.25 -22.44
N ILE A 616 14.08 -33.95 -22.55
CA ILE A 616 15.33 -33.70 -21.81
C ILE A 616 16.42 -33.37 -22.83
N GLY A 617 17.11 -32.24 -22.66
CA GLY A 617 18.16 -31.79 -23.57
C GLY A 617 19.40 -32.70 -23.55
N THR A 618 20.01 -32.91 -24.71
CA THR A 618 21.21 -33.73 -24.90
C THR A 618 22.37 -32.91 -25.50
N GLY A 619 23.60 -33.44 -25.41
CA GLY A 619 24.80 -32.79 -25.95
C GLY A 619 24.99 -31.35 -25.43
N LYS A 620 25.06 -30.38 -26.34
CA LYS A 620 25.18 -28.94 -26.02
C LYS A 620 23.97 -28.35 -25.24
N ASN A 621 22.90 -29.13 -25.08
CA ASN A 621 21.71 -28.76 -24.30
C ASN A 621 21.53 -29.60 -23.03
N ASN A 622 22.55 -30.35 -22.57
CA ASN A 622 22.44 -31.12 -21.33
C ASN A 622 22.07 -30.22 -20.13
N GLY A 623 21.28 -30.75 -19.18
CA GLY A 623 20.77 -30.00 -18.03
C GLY A 623 19.60 -29.05 -18.31
N LYS A 624 18.98 -29.13 -19.51
CA LYS A 624 17.74 -28.42 -19.86
C LYS A 624 16.55 -29.38 -19.94
N ILE A 625 15.37 -28.91 -19.55
CA ILE A 625 14.10 -29.62 -19.71
C ILE A 625 13.16 -28.72 -20.52
N TRP A 626 12.37 -29.30 -21.42
CA TRP A 626 11.42 -28.59 -22.27
C TRP A 626 10.04 -29.24 -22.15
N LEU A 627 8.98 -28.44 -22.16
CA LEU A 627 7.61 -28.86 -22.43
C LEU A 627 7.13 -28.14 -23.69
N THR A 628 6.66 -28.87 -24.70
CA THR A 628 6.23 -28.31 -25.98
C THR A 628 4.72 -28.45 -26.14
N SER A 629 4.02 -27.39 -26.53
CA SER A 629 2.58 -27.44 -26.78
C SER A 629 2.15 -26.57 -27.97
N ALA A 630 1.01 -26.92 -28.55
CA ALA A 630 0.31 -26.06 -29.49
C ALA A 630 -0.45 -24.92 -28.78
N SER A 631 -0.72 -25.03 -27.47
CA SER A 631 -1.43 -24.01 -26.71
C SER A 631 -0.48 -23.11 -25.90
N GLU A 632 -0.45 -21.83 -26.25
CA GLU A 632 0.19 -20.77 -25.47
C GLU A 632 -0.42 -20.67 -24.06
N ARG A 633 -1.76 -20.80 -23.99
CA ARG A 633 -2.53 -20.74 -22.74
C ARG A 633 -2.05 -21.82 -21.76
N LEU A 634 -1.94 -23.07 -22.22
CA LEU A 634 -1.49 -24.18 -21.39
C LEU A 634 -0.10 -23.90 -20.81
N LEU A 635 0.84 -23.42 -21.63
CA LEU A 635 2.22 -23.17 -21.15
C LEU A 635 2.32 -21.98 -20.21
N LYS A 636 1.59 -20.88 -20.42
CA LYS A 636 1.53 -19.78 -19.45
C LYS A 636 0.94 -20.22 -18.10
N GLN A 637 -0.12 -21.03 -18.14
CA GLN A 637 -0.72 -21.61 -16.93
C GLN A 637 0.26 -22.56 -16.21
N VAL A 638 0.97 -23.42 -16.94
CA VAL A 638 2.02 -24.30 -16.39
C VAL A 638 3.21 -23.50 -15.85
N GLN A 639 3.60 -22.40 -16.51
CA GLN A 639 4.68 -21.51 -16.08
C GLN A 639 4.39 -20.85 -14.73
N LEU A 640 3.13 -20.47 -14.45
CA LEU A 640 2.70 -19.99 -13.13
C LEU A 640 2.75 -21.11 -12.06
N LEU A 641 2.30 -22.33 -12.38
CA LEU A 641 2.40 -23.46 -11.44
C LEU A 641 3.86 -23.80 -11.10
N LEU A 642 4.74 -23.81 -12.10
CA LEU A 642 6.19 -23.99 -11.90
C LEU A 642 6.77 -22.85 -11.03
N LEU A 643 6.39 -21.60 -11.28
CA LEU A 643 6.83 -20.47 -10.45
C LEU A 643 6.36 -20.60 -9.00
N ASN A 644 5.18 -21.16 -8.76
CA ASN A 644 4.65 -21.45 -7.42
C ASN A 644 5.46 -22.56 -6.69
N PHE A 645 6.09 -23.49 -7.43
CA PHE A 645 7.10 -24.40 -6.87
C PHE A 645 8.47 -23.73 -6.62
N GLY A 646 8.65 -22.48 -7.06
CA GLY A 646 9.95 -21.82 -7.12
C GLY A 646 10.82 -22.30 -8.29
N ILE A 647 10.22 -22.70 -9.42
CA ILE A 647 10.91 -23.19 -10.63
C ILE A 647 10.75 -22.12 -11.72
N LYS A 648 11.80 -21.32 -11.96
CA LYS A 648 11.81 -20.36 -13.07
C LYS A 648 11.91 -21.11 -14.40
N SER A 649 11.10 -20.69 -15.37
CA SER A 649 11.07 -21.28 -16.71
C SER A 649 10.90 -20.18 -17.76
N ARG A 650 11.35 -20.45 -18.99
CA ARG A 650 11.36 -19.49 -20.10
C ARG A 650 10.54 -20.01 -21.28
N GLY A 651 9.51 -19.26 -21.65
CA GLY A 651 8.72 -19.46 -22.85
C GLY A 651 9.47 -19.03 -24.12
N TYR A 652 9.27 -19.78 -25.20
CA TYR A 652 9.69 -19.44 -26.55
C TYR A 652 8.57 -19.77 -27.55
N THR A 653 8.28 -18.86 -28.48
CA THR A 653 7.42 -19.16 -29.63
C THR A 653 8.29 -19.68 -30.79
N ARG A 654 8.03 -20.90 -31.26
CA ARG A 654 8.72 -21.53 -32.38
C ARG A 654 7.82 -21.62 -33.61
N ARG A 655 8.38 -21.21 -34.75
CA ARG A 655 7.87 -21.64 -36.07
C ARG A 655 8.43 -23.02 -36.39
N HIS A 656 7.85 -24.07 -35.81
CA HIS A 656 8.10 -25.42 -36.27
C HIS A 656 7.34 -25.68 -37.58
N SER A 657 8.04 -26.21 -38.59
CA SER A 657 7.38 -26.91 -39.70
C SER A 657 6.98 -28.31 -39.19
N PHE A 658 5.79 -28.42 -38.60
CA PHE A 658 5.26 -29.72 -38.18
C PHE A 658 4.92 -30.59 -39.39
N SER A 659 5.78 -31.58 -39.60
CA SER A 659 5.67 -32.73 -40.51
C SER A 659 5.42 -32.43 -42.00
N LYS A 660 5.79 -33.40 -42.86
CA LYS A 660 5.15 -33.50 -44.18
C LYS A 660 3.65 -33.72 -43.95
N PRO A 661 2.75 -33.22 -44.81
CA PRO A 661 1.35 -33.57 -44.72
C PRO A 661 1.20 -35.09 -44.91
N PHE A 662 0.21 -35.68 -44.25
CA PHE A 662 -0.12 -37.09 -44.37
C PHE A 662 -1.62 -37.25 -44.65
N ASP A 663 -1.96 -38.25 -45.44
CA ASP A 663 -3.35 -38.53 -45.81
C ASP A 663 -4.01 -39.39 -44.72
N TYR A 664 -5.29 -39.11 -44.44
CA TYR A 664 -6.13 -39.93 -43.57
C TYR A 664 -7.55 -39.99 -44.13
N THR A 665 -8.15 -41.18 -44.14
CA THR A 665 -9.54 -41.34 -44.53
C THR A 665 -10.46 -40.93 -43.37
N THR A 666 -11.51 -40.14 -43.65
CA THR A 666 -12.53 -39.79 -42.65
C THR A 666 -13.43 -40.98 -42.33
N ALA A 667 -14.23 -40.88 -41.26
CA ALA A 667 -15.24 -41.89 -40.92
C ALA A 667 -16.32 -42.11 -42.00
N ASN A 668 -16.39 -41.21 -43.00
CA ASN A 668 -17.31 -41.30 -44.13
C ASN A 668 -16.67 -41.93 -45.38
N GLY A 669 -15.39 -42.31 -45.33
CA GLY A 669 -14.68 -42.88 -46.48
C GLY A 669 -13.99 -41.86 -47.40
N GLU A 670 -13.89 -40.59 -47.00
CA GLU A 670 -13.24 -39.54 -47.81
C GLU A 670 -11.77 -39.39 -47.43
N ASP A 671 -10.85 -39.48 -48.40
CA ASP A 671 -9.42 -39.27 -48.16
C ASP A 671 -9.07 -37.78 -48.02
N MET A 672 -8.49 -37.42 -46.87
CA MET A 672 -8.16 -36.05 -46.48
C MET A 672 -6.66 -35.88 -46.24
N LEU A 673 -6.02 -35.01 -47.02
CA LEU A 673 -4.63 -34.60 -46.81
C LEU A 673 -4.51 -33.68 -45.58
N TYR A 674 -4.02 -34.18 -44.44
CA TYR A 674 -3.75 -33.36 -43.26
C TYR A 674 -2.55 -32.44 -43.51
N ARG A 675 -2.83 -31.25 -44.04
CA ARG A 675 -1.88 -30.13 -44.06
C ARG A 675 -1.83 -29.51 -42.66
N SER A 676 -0.72 -29.69 -41.97
CA SER A 676 -0.40 -28.85 -40.81
C SER A 676 -0.43 -27.39 -41.24
N GLY A 677 -1.31 -26.59 -40.62
CA GLY A 677 -1.38 -25.16 -40.86
C GLY A 677 -0.08 -24.45 -40.45
N LYS A 678 0.00 -23.12 -40.67
CA LYS A 678 1.11 -22.27 -40.20
C LYS A 678 1.04 -22.06 -38.67
N ASN A 679 1.07 -23.17 -37.93
CA ASN A 679 0.80 -23.23 -36.51
C ASN A 679 2.13 -23.10 -35.77
N HIS A 680 2.32 -21.96 -35.11
CA HIS A 680 3.41 -21.79 -34.16
C HIS A 680 3.19 -22.76 -33.00
N CYS A 681 4.25 -23.39 -32.51
CA CYS A 681 4.21 -24.05 -31.22
C CYS A 681 4.98 -23.23 -30.20
N TYR A 682 4.76 -23.56 -28.93
CA TYR A 682 5.35 -22.90 -27.80
C TYR A 682 6.19 -23.92 -27.04
N GLU A 683 7.38 -23.52 -26.62
CA GLU A 683 8.28 -24.30 -25.77
C GLU A 683 8.41 -23.60 -24.42
N LEU A 684 8.27 -24.32 -23.31
CA LEU A 684 8.56 -23.83 -21.97
C LEU A 684 9.78 -24.56 -21.42
N VAL A 685 10.84 -23.82 -21.12
CA VAL A 685 12.18 -24.38 -20.89
C VAL A 685 12.67 -24.10 -19.47
N ILE A 686 13.04 -25.15 -18.75
CA ILE A 686 13.64 -25.12 -17.42
C ILE A 686 15.16 -25.30 -17.57
N THR A 687 15.92 -24.49 -16.85
CA THR A 687 17.40 -24.48 -16.85
C THR A 687 17.91 -24.15 -15.44
N ARG A 688 19.24 -24.12 -15.25
CA ARG A 688 19.88 -23.59 -14.02
C ARG A 688 19.43 -24.33 -12.75
N GLU A 689 19.47 -23.67 -11.60
CA GLU A 689 18.99 -24.17 -10.31
C GLU A 689 17.56 -24.71 -10.40
N SER A 690 16.70 -24.07 -11.20
CA SER A 690 15.34 -24.53 -11.46
C SER A 690 15.26 -25.94 -12.10
N THR A 691 16.30 -26.40 -12.83
CA THR A 691 16.37 -27.82 -13.26
C THR A 691 16.54 -28.76 -12.05
N GLY A 692 17.37 -28.38 -11.07
CA GLY A 692 17.55 -29.12 -9.82
C GLY A 692 16.29 -29.11 -8.95
N ARG A 693 15.62 -27.95 -8.83
CA ARG A 693 14.33 -27.82 -8.14
C ARG A 693 13.24 -28.68 -8.81
N PHE A 694 13.19 -28.71 -10.15
CA PHE A 694 12.29 -29.63 -10.88
C PHE A 694 12.61 -31.10 -10.59
N ALA A 695 13.89 -31.49 -10.55
CA ALA A 695 14.27 -32.87 -10.23
C ALA A 695 13.86 -33.30 -8.81
N GLY A 696 14.03 -32.42 -7.82
CA GLY A 696 13.69 -32.70 -6.43
C GLY A 696 12.20 -32.64 -6.10
N LYS A 697 11.39 -31.87 -6.85
CA LYS A 697 9.95 -31.68 -6.57
C LYS A 697 8.99 -32.34 -7.57
N ILE A 698 9.38 -32.52 -8.83
CA ILE A 698 8.45 -32.91 -9.91
C ILE A 698 8.98 -34.16 -10.64
N GLY A 699 10.11 -34.06 -11.33
CA GLY A 699 10.69 -35.16 -12.12
C GLY A 699 9.79 -35.67 -13.26
N PHE A 700 9.99 -36.92 -13.65
CA PHE A 700 9.17 -37.66 -14.62
C PHE A 700 8.63 -38.97 -13.99
N LEU A 701 7.60 -39.57 -14.60
CA LEU A 701 7.08 -40.87 -14.12
C LEU A 701 8.11 -42.00 -14.33
N PRO A 702 8.10 -43.07 -13.49
CA PRO A 702 9.07 -44.16 -13.57
C PRO A 702 9.07 -44.86 -14.94
N GLY A 703 10.14 -44.66 -15.71
CA GLY A 703 10.29 -45.19 -17.06
C GLY A 703 11.58 -44.68 -17.73
N LYS A 704 11.75 -44.96 -19.03
CA LYS A 704 12.91 -44.53 -19.86
C LYS A 704 13.22 -43.04 -19.71
N LYS A 705 12.20 -42.17 -19.74
CA LYS A 705 12.37 -40.72 -19.63
C LYS A 705 12.95 -40.31 -18.27
N GLN A 706 12.48 -40.89 -17.16
CA GLN A 706 13.05 -40.66 -15.82
C GLN A 706 14.44 -41.29 -15.64
N LYS A 707 14.70 -42.50 -16.18
CA LYS A 707 16.03 -43.13 -16.14
C LYS A 707 17.06 -42.25 -16.88
N ALA A 708 16.74 -41.89 -18.12
CA ALA A 708 17.54 -41.00 -18.94
C ALA A 708 17.67 -39.57 -18.37
N PHE A 709 16.79 -39.14 -17.46
CA PHE A 709 16.94 -37.89 -16.71
C PHE A 709 18.00 -38.04 -15.60
N LEU A 710 17.86 -39.07 -14.76
CA LEU A 710 18.78 -39.35 -13.66
C LEU A 710 20.20 -39.67 -14.14
N GLU A 711 20.34 -40.51 -15.18
CA GLU A 711 21.62 -40.80 -15.86
C GLU A 711 22.34 -39.56 -16.39
N ARG A 712 21.60 -38.47 -16.67
CA ARG A 712 22.11 -37.20 -17.20
C ARG A 712 22.24 -36.11 -16.12
N MET A 713 21.94 -36.43 -14.86
CA MET A 713 22.13 -35.57 -13.69
C MET A 713 23.24 -36.09 -12.74
N PRO A 714 24.53 -36.02 -13.13
CA PRO A 714 25.62 -36.42 -12.25
C PRO A 714 25.84 -35.37 -11.14
N ASP A 715 25.60 -35.76 -9.87
CA ASP A 715 26.13 -35.22 -8.59
C ASP A 715 26.22 -33.68 -8.38
N ARG A 716 25.57 -32.89 -9.23
CA ARG A 716 25.78 -31.42 -9.34
C ARG A 716 24.56 -30.60 -8.96
N ILE A 717 23.69 -31.13 -8.11
CA ILE A 717 22.52 -30.38 -7.59
C ILE A 717 22.98 -29.07 -6.91
N GLY A 718 24.16 -29.05 -6.28
CA GLY A 718 24.81 -27.85 -5.73
C GLY A 718 25.75 -27.08 -6.67
N SER A 719 25.79 -27.38 -7.99
CA SER A 719 26.72 -26.73 -8.96
C SER A 719 26.00 -25.95 -10.08
N PHE A 720 24.68 -25.79 -10.00
CA PHE A 720 23.94 -24.94 -10.94
C PHE A 720 24.04 -23.46 -10.54
N TYR A 721 24.12 -22.57 -11.52
CA TYR A 721 23.96 -21.13 -11.27
C TYR A 721 22.58 -20.84 -10.68
N ALA A 722 22.52 -20.03 -9.62
CA ALA A 722 21.27 -19.62 -8.98
C ALA A 722 20.33 -18.90 -9.96
N ASP A 723 19.03 -19.05 -9.74
CA ASP A 723 18.02 -18.25 -10.42
C ASP A 723 17.71 -16.97 -9.63
N SER A 724 17.75 -15.82 -10.30
CA SER A 724 17.66 -14.51 -9.63
C SER A 724 16.24 -14.10 -9.24
N PHE A 725 15.22 -14.74 -9.84
CA PHE A 725 13.80 -14.44 -9.62
C PHE A 725 13.44 -12.95 -9.76
N GLU A 726 14.13 -12.26 -10.66
CA GLU A 726 13.59 -11.10 -11.39
C GLU A 726 13.62 -11.41 -12.89
N ASP A 727 12.90 -10.63 -13.68
CA ASP A 727 12.83 -10.82 -15.12
C ASP A 727 12.68 -9.51 -15.88
N GLU A 728 13.24 -9.48 -17.08
CA GLU A 728 13.34 -8.29 -17.93
C GLU A 728 12.01 -7.97 -18.60
N VAL A 729 11.55 -6.73 -18.58
CA VAL A 729 10.34 -6.28 -19.29
C VAL A 729 10.65 -6.18 -20.79
N VAL A 730 9.86 -6.87 -21.62
CA VAL A 730 10.08 -6.95 -23.08
C VAL A 730 9.04 -6.15 -23.87
N SER A 731 7.79 -6.11 -23.41
CA SER A 731 6.75 -5.20 -23.91
C SER A 731 5.71 -4.89 -22.84
N ILE A 732 5.04 -3.75 -23.04
CA ILE A 732 3.86 -3.29 -22.29
C ILE A 732 2.84 -2.89 -23.35
N GLU A 733 1.71 -3.57 -23.39
CA GLU A 733 0.75 -3.53 -24.49
C GLU A 733 -0.65 -3.22 -23.96
N GLU A 734 -1.28 -2.16 -24.44
CA GLU A 734 -2.68 -1.87 -24.16
C GLU A 734 -3.58 -3.08 -24.53
N SER A 735 -4.49 -3.46 -23.63
CA SER A 735 -5.11 -4.79 -23.57
C SER A 735 -6.58 -4.77 -23.12
N GLY A 736 -7.34 -3.77 -23.57
CA GLY A 736 -8.79 -3.64 -23.37
C GLY A 736 -9.20 -3.02 -22.03
N GLU A 737 -10.48 -3.07 -21.69
CA GLU A 737 -11.10 -2.63 -20.43
C GLU A 737 -11.69 -3.84 -19.70
N GLU A 738 -11.34 -4.04 -18.43
CA GLU A 738 -11.83 -5.19 -17.64
C GLU A 738 -12.09 -4.83 -16.18
N ASP A 739 -12.85 -5.68 -15.48
CA ASP A 739 -13.13 -5.52 -14.06
C ASP A 739 -11.83 -5.57 -13.24
N VAL A 740 -11.65 -4.62 -12.33
CA VAL A 740 -10.39 -4.37 -11.63
C VAL A 740 -10.57 -4.17 -10.13
N TYR A 741 -9.61 -4.66 -9.36
CA TYR A 741 -9.78 -4.93 -7.94
C TYR A 741 -8.72 -4.17 -7.13
N ASP A 742 -8.30 -4.72 -6.00
CA ASP A 742 -7.07 -4.46 -5.26
C ASP A 742 -7.10 -5.39 -4.07
N LEU A 743 -5.99 -5.48 -3.34
CA LEU A 743 -6.05 -5.92 -1.97
C LEU A 743 -5.18 -5.06 -1.05
N LYS A 744 -5.81 -4.57 0.02
CA LYS A 744 -5.09 -3.82 1.05
C LYS A 744 -4.38 -4.81 1.95
N GLU A 745 -3.15 -5.18 1.62
CA GLU A 745 -2.25 -5.84 2.56
C GLU A 745 -1.64 -4.78 3.51
N PRO A 746 -1.73 -4.94 4.85
CA PRO A 746 -1.42 -3.87 5.80
C PRO A 746 0.03 -3.89 6.35
N GLU A 747 0.82 -4.92 6.06
CA GLU A 747 2.13 -5.10 6.67
C GLU A 747 3.26 -4.61 5.76
N TYR A 748 3.32 -5.15 4.54
CA TYR A 748 4.32 -4.82 3.53
C TYR A 748 3.79 -3.81 2.51
N HIS A 749 2.47 -3.65 2.44
CA HIS A 749 1.72 -3.11 1.31
C HIS A 749 2.02 -3.91 0.05
N SER A 750 1.96 -5.25 0.08
CA SER A 750 2.19 -6.04 -1.14
C SER A 750 1.55 -7.41 -1.20
N PHE A 751 1.50 -7.95 -2.41
CA PHE A 751 1.05 -9.31 -2.73
C PHE A 751 1.67 -9.79 -4.04
N ILE A 752 1.67 -11.11 -4.27
CA ILE A 752 1.91 -11.67 -5.61
C ILE A 752 0.64 -11.58 -6.46
N ALA A 753 0.76 -10.96 -7.63
CA ALA A 753 -0.22 -10.81 -8.71
C ALA A 753 0.33 -11.45 -10.00
N SER A 754 -0.25 -12.57 -10.44
CA SER A 754 0.20 -13.37 -11.60
C SER A 754 1.70 -13.65 -11.64
N GLY A 755 2.30 -13.88 -10.46
CA GLY A 755 3.73 -14.13 -10.30
C GLY A 755 4.62 -12.89 -10.17
N ILE A 756 4.07 -11.66 -10.06
CA ILE A 756 4.77 -10.36 -9.95
C ILE A 756 4.27 -9.60 -8.68
N VAL A 757 4.87 -8.52 -8.17
CA VAL A 757 4.58 -7.92 -6.81
C VAL A 757 4.09 -6.44 -6.85
N VAL A 758 3.24 -5.91 -5.91
CA VAL A 758 2.40 -4.63 -6.01
C VAL A 758 2.14 -3.71 -4.72
N HIS A 759 1.61 -2.42 -4.70
CA HIS A 759 1.55 -1.41 -3.51
C HIS A 759 0.47 -0.20 -3.44
N ASN A 760 0.37 0.70 -2.38
CA ASN A 760 -0.80 1.60 -1.87
C ASN A 760 -0.80 3.23 -2.04
N CYS A 761 -1.77 4.05 -1.46
CA CYS A 761 -2.33 5.44 -1.87
C CYS A 761 -2.61 6.63 -0.78
N GLY A 762 -3.20 7.86 -1.08
CA GLY A 762 -3.68 9.00 -0.14
C GLY A 762 -4.28 10.42 -0.70
N GLU A 763 -4.91 11.36 0.08
CA GLU A 763 -6.04 12.37 -0.30
C GLU A 763 -6.06 13.94 0.10
N VAL A 764 -6.69 14.96 -0.64
CA VAL A 764 -7.13 16.43 -0.30
C VAL A 764 -8.05 17.22 -1.38
N PRO A 765 -9.03 18.14 -1.09
CA PRO A 765 -9.88 18.92 -2.08
C PRO A 765 -9.45 20.37 -2.54
N LEU A 766 -9.86 20.85 -3.75
CA LEU A 766 -9.40 22.10 -4.46
C LEU A 766 -10.37 22.69 -5.54
N LEU A 767 -10.11 23.86 -6.18
CA LEU A 767 -10.80 24.30 -7.43
C LEU A 767 -10.37 23.47 -8.66
N PRO A 768 -11.16 23.44 -9.75
CA PRO A 768 -10.75 22.85 -11.02
C PRO A 768 -9.40 23.38 -11.56
N TYR A 769 -8.50 22.43 -11.83
CA TYR A 769 -7.11 22.61 -12.23
C TYR A 769 -6.16 23.24 -11.19
N GLU A 770 -6.56 23.42 -9.93
CA GLU A 770 -5.59 23.74 -8.88
C GLU A 770 -4.74 22.53 -8.45
N SER A 771 -3.58 22.79 -7.84
CA SER A 771 -2.75 21.80 -7.17
C SER A 771 -2.60 22.04 -5.66
N CYS A 772 -2.26 20.98 -4.92
CA CYS A 772 -2.10 20.99 -3.47
C CYS A 772 -0.63 20.99 -3.05
N ASN A 773 -0.10 22.17 -2.72
CA ASN A 773 1.27 22.36 -2.24
C ASN A 773 1.25 22.40 -0.71
N LEU A 774 1.88 21.40 -0.06
CA LEU A 774 1.59 21.03 1.33
C LEU A 774 2.85 20.94 2.20
N GLY A 775 2.73 21.36 3.46
CA GLY A 775 3.74 21.17 4.50
C GLY A 775 3.14 21.19 5.90
N SER A 776 3.89 20.77 6.91
CA SER A 776 3.35 20.65 8.28
C SER A 776 4.38 20.96 9.36
N ILE A 777 3.98 21.82 10.31
CA ILE A 777 4.72 22.15 11.53
C ILE A 777 4.53 21.03 12.56
N ASN A 778 5.61 20.65 13.26
CA ASN A 778 5.59 19.62 14.29
C ASN A 778 5.30 20.22 15.67
N LEU A 779 4.03 20.16 16.10
CA LEU A 779 3.60 20.74 17.37
C LEU A 779 4.22 20.06 18.59
N SER A 780 4.67 18.81 18.48
CA SER A 780 5.44 18.13 19.55
C SER A 780 6.80 18.77 19.87
N LYS A 781 7.24 19.79 19.09
CA LYS A 781 8.52 20.49 19.27
C LYS A 781 8.40 21.95 19.71
N VAL A 782 7.22 22.56 19.55
CA VAL A 782 6.97 23.97 19.91
C VAL A 782 6.39 24.11 21.32
N VAL A 783 6.67 23.15 22.21
CA VAL A 783 6.04 23.07 23.54
C VAL A 783 6.99 22.49 24.59
N LYS A 784 7.09 23.16 25.74
CA LYS A 784 7.93 22.76 26.90
C LYS A 784 7.26 23.21 28.22
N GLY A 785 6.10 22.63 28.55
CA GLY A 785 5.27 23.06 29.68
C GLY A 785 4.36 24.25 29.34
N GLU A 786 4.84 25.17 28.50
CA GLU A 786 4.04 26.15 27.75
C GLU A 786 4.34 26.08 26.25
N ILE A 787 3.57 26.79 25.43
CA ILE A 787 3.74 26.86 23.97
C ILE A 787 4.75 27.95 23.61
N ASP A 788 5.73 27.59 22.78
CA ASP A 788 6.77 28.47 22.24
C ASP A 788 6.22 29.22 21.01
N TRP A 789 5.49 30.31 21.28
CA TRP A 789 4.83 31.11 20.24
C TRP A 789 5.81 31.80 19.29
N GLU A 790 7.01 32.19 19.75
CA GLU A 790 8.04 32.78 18.89
C GLU A 790 8.58 31.74 17.89
N LEU A 791 8.89 30.52 18.37
CA LEU A 791 9.27 29.41 17.50
C LEU A 791 8.13 29.04 16.53
N LEU A 792 6.88 28.96 17.01
CA LEU A 792 5.72 28.67 16.16
C LEU A 792 5.54 29.73 15.07
N GLY A 793 5.71 31.02 15.38
CA GLY A 793 5.62 32.12 14.41
C GLY A 793 6.75 32.04 13.39
N SER A 794 8.00 31.83 13.83
CA SER A 794 9.13 31.66 12.91
C SER A 794 8.98 30.46 11.96
N LEU A 795 8.47 29.32 12.45
CA LEU A 795 8.19 28.14 11.63
C LEU A 795 6.98 28.33 10.70
N THR A 796 6.02 29.18 11.09
CA THR A 796 4.88 29.54 10.26
C THR A 796 5.34 30.39 9.07
N ARG A 797 6.12 31.45 9.33
CA ARG A 797 6.69 32.31 8.29
C ARG A 797 7.61 31.52 7.34
N LEU A 798 8.50 30.69 7.90
CA LEU A 798 9.35 29.78 7.13
C LEU A 798 8.53 28.80 6.27
N GLY A 799 7.45 28.24 6.83
CA GLY A 799 6.56 27.32 6.12
C GLY A 799 5.83 27.96 4.93
N VAL A 800 5.41 29.22 5.04
CA VAL A 800 4.80 29.98 3.94
C VAL A 800 5.83 30.30 2.85
N HIS A 801 7.00 30.83 3.22
CA HIS A 801 8.09 31.12 2.27
C HIS A 801 8.54 29.86 1.52
N PHE A 802 8.74 28.74 2.23
CA PHE A 802 9.06 27.45 1.64
C PHE A 802 7.99 27.00 0.62
N LEU A 803 6.71 27.10 0.97
CA LEU A 803 5.63 26.63 0.09
C LEU A 803 5.32 27.60 -1.07
N ASP A 804 5.59 28.91 -0.93
CA ASP A 804 5.54 29.83 -2.07
C ASP A 804 6.68 29.55 -3.06
N ASN A 805 7.88 29.24 -2.56
CA ASN A 805 8.98 28.79 -3.41
C ASN A 805 8.66 27.46 -4.13
N VAL A 806 8.00 26.52 -3.45
CA VAL A 806 7.55 25.26 -4.08
C VAL A 806 6.72 25.53 -5.34
N ILE A 807 5.83 26.53 -5.36
CA ILE A 807 5.02 26.88 -6.56
C ILE A 807 5.89 27.30 -7.76
N ASP A 808 7.02 27.96 -7.52
CA ASP A 808 7.89 28.42 -8.60
C ASP A 808 8.95 27.39 -9.05
N VAL A 809 9.30 26.39 -8.21
CA VAL A 809 10.17 25.25 -8.57
C VAL A 809 9.41 24.12 -9.25
N ASN A 810 8.15 23.90 -8.87
CA ASN A 810 7.36 22.74 -9.24
C ASN A 810 7.20 22.57 -10.76
N MET A 811 7.54 21.39 -11.28
CA MET A 811 7.25 20.98 -12.65
C MET A 811 5.84 20.42 -12.73
N TYR A 812 4.93 21.22 -13.30
CA TYR A 812 3.52 20.90 -13.39
C TYR A 812 3.22 19.93 -14.55
N PRO A 813 2.34 18.94 -14.37
CA PRO A 813 2.00 17.95 -15.41
C PRO A 813 1.13 18.52 -16.54
N LEU A 814 0.38 19.59 -16.31
CA LEU A 814 -0.50 20.25 -17.29
C LEU A 814 -0.35 21.76 -17.23
N LYS A 815 -0.56 22.43 -18.36
CA LYS A 815 -0.38 23.88 -18.48
C LYS A 815 -1.51 24.64 -17.78
N GLU A 816 -2.74 24.16 -17.91
CA GLU A 816 -3.92 24.64 -17.20
C GLU A 816 -3.72 24.61 -15.68
N ILE A 817 -2.97 23.61 -15.19
CA ILE A 817 -2.67 23.45 -13.77
C ILE A 817 -1.51 24.34 -13.33
N GLU A 818 -0.47 24.50 -14.16
CA GLU A 818 0.56 25.51 -13.93
C GLU A 818 -0.07 26.90 -13.80
N ASP A 819 -0.90 27.28 -14.77
CA ASP A 819 -1.47 28.62 -14.86
C ASP A 819 -2.47 28.89 -13.74
N MET A 820 -3.40 27.97 -13.45
CA MET A 820 -4.33 28.13 -12.32
C MET A 820 -3.58 28.17 -10.97
N THR A 821 -2.59 27.29 -10.78
CA THR A 821 -1.81 27.27 -9.54
C THR A 821 -0.94 28.51 -9.39
N LYS A 822 -0.35 29.05 -10.47
CA LYS A 822 0.43 30.30 -10.42
C LYS A 822 -0.44 31.56 -10.36
N ALA A 823 -1.69 31.51 -10.81
CA ALA A 823 -2.63 32.63 -10.75
C ALA A 823 -3.28 32.82 -9.37
N ASN A 824 -3.54 31.73 -8.63
CA ASN A 824 -4.06 31.78 -7.25
C ASN A 824 -2.97 31.58 -6.18
N ARG A 825 -1.83 30.97 -6.53
CA ARG A 825 -0.71 30.63 -5.63
C ARG A 825 -1.11 29.94 -4.32
N LYS A 826 -2.09 29.03 -4.36
CA LYS A 826 -2.57 28.33 -3.16
C LYS A 826 -1.50 27.40 -2.58
N ILE A 827 -1.29 27.56 -1.28
CA ILE A 827 -0.52 26.65 -0.43
C ILE A 827 -1.41 26.14 0.72
N GLY A 828 -0.95 25.07 1.37
CA GLY A 828 -1.58 24.50 2.54
C GLY A 828 -0.54 24.14 3.60
N LEU A 829 -0.23 25.11 4.45
CA LEU A 829 0.51 24.90 5.69
C LEU A 829 -0.44 24.33 6.76
N GLY A 830 -0.02 23.23 7.38
CA GLY A 830 -0.76 22.55 8.44
C GLY A 830 0.10 22.19 9.64
N VAL A 831 -0.41 21.30 10.49
CA VAL A 831 0.28 20.82 11.69
C VAL A 831 0.27 19.28 11.78
N MET A 832 1.19 18.74 12.57
CA MET A 832 1.21 17.35 13.04
C MET A 832 1.64 17.28 14.51
N GLY A 833 1.28 16.22 15.22
CA GLY A 833 1.65 16.04 16.62
C GLY A 833 0.86 16.89 17.61
N PHE A 834 -0.36 17.29 17.26
CA PHE A 834 -1.23 18.06 18.16
C PHE A 834 -1.59 17.28 19.44
N ALA A 835 -1.74 15.95 19.35
CA ALA A 835 -1.95 15.12 20.53
C ALA A 835 -0.75 15.18 21.48
N GLU A 836 0.47 15.00 20.99
CA GLU A 836 1.68 15.15 21.81
C GLU A 836 1.77 16.53 22.48
N LEU A 837 1.34 17.61 21.82
CA LEU A 837 1.32 18.94 22.43
C LEU A 837 0.37 19.02 23.63
N LEU A 838 -0.87 18.54 23.50
CA LEU A 838 -1.83 18.54 24.61
C LEU A 838 -1.35 17.66 25.77
N LEU A 839 -0.77 16.49 25.48
CA LEU A 839 -0.21 15.58 26.49
C LEU A 839 0.98 16.19 27.26
N ILE A 840 1.80 17.03 26.59
CA ILE A 840 2.90 17.76 27.24
C ILE A 840 2.40 18.91 28.13
N LEU A 841 1.27 19.53 27.77
CA LEU A 841 0.59 20.55 28.59
C LEU A 841 -0.26 19.94 29.72
N GLY A 842 -0.50 18.63 29.73
CA GLY A 842 -1.39 17.97 30.68
C GLY A 842 -2.89 18.18 30.39
N ILE A 843 -3.23 18.58 29.16
CA ILE A 843 -4.59 18.90 28.73
C ILE A 843 -5.23 17.65 28.09
N PRO A 844 -6.43 17.22 28.53
CA PRO A 844 -7.15 16.11 27.89
C PRO A 844 -7.81 16.54 26.57
N TYR A 845 -7.70 15.71 25.52
CA TYR A 845 -8.13 16.04 24.15
C TYR A 845 -9.65 16.31 24.03
N ASP A 846 -10.44 15.65 24.88
CA ASP A 846 -11.89 15.75 25.00
C ASP A 846 -12.34 16.85 25.99
N SER A 847 -11.71 18.03 25.91
CA SER A 847 -12.03 19.15 26.80
C SER A 847 -12.15 20.49 26.09
N GLN A 848 -12.83 21.44 26.74
CA GLN A 848 -12.90 22.82 26.26
C GLN A 848 -11.51 23.47 26.19
N GLU A 849 -10.61 23.17 27.13
CA GLU A 849 -9.25 23.71 27.14
C GLU A 849 -8.44 23.23 25.91
N ALA A 850 -8.63 21.98 25.47
CA ALA A 850 -8.04 21.48 24.23
C ALA A 850 -8.61 22.16 22.97
N LEU A 851 -9.92 22.44 22.95
CA LEU A 851 -10.57 23.19 21.87
C LEU A 851 -10.06 24.64 21.82
N ASP A 852 -10.02 25.32 22.97
CA ASP A 852 -9.49 26.68 23.09
C ASP A 852 -8.01 26.76 22.69
N THR A 853 -7.23 25.70 22.98
CA THR A 853 -5.83 25.58 22.57
C THR A 853 -5.68 25.36 21.07
N ALA A 854 -6.52 24.50 20.46
CA ALA A 854 -6.59 24.33 19.02
C ALA A 854 -6.94 25.64 18.29
N GLU A 855 -7.94 26.37 18.79
CA GLU A 855 -8.34 27.66 18.25
C GLU A 855 -7.23 28.71 18.37
N LYS A 856 -6.58 28.85 19.52
CA LYS A 856 -5.43 29.77 19.71
C LYS A 856 -4.26 29.44 18.77
N ILE A 857 -3.86 28.16 18.69
CA ILE A 857 -2.76 27.71 17.82
C ILE A 857 -3.09 28.00 16.35
N MET A 858 -4.29 27.60 15.89
CA MET A 858 -4.62 27.73 14.48
C MET A 858 -4.93 29.17 14.08
N CYS A 859 -5.50 30.00 14.96
CA CYS A 859 -5.63 31.45 14.77
C CYS A 859 -4.27 32.10 14.53
N PHE A 860 -3.34 31.90 15.47
CA PHE A 860 -1.99 32.45 15.41
C PHE A 860 -1.23 32.00 14.15
N ILE A 861 -1.30 30.71 13.79
CA ILE A 861 -0.72 30.20 12.54
C ILE A 861 -1.37 30.88 11.32
N SER A 862 -2.69 31.09 11.31
CA SER A 862 -3.37 31.71 10.18
C SER A 862 -3.03 33.20 10.01
N GLU A 863 -2.92 33.93 11.12
CA GLU A 863 -2.54 35.34 11.15
C GLU A 863 -1.08 35.54 10.71
N GLU A 864 -0.14 34.81 11.31
CA GLU A 864 1.29 34.84 10.94
C GLU A 864 1.53 34.38 9.49
N ALA A 865 0.80 33.35 9.03
CA ALA A 865 0.91 32.89 7.65
C ALA A 865 0.35 33.91 6.64
N ARG A 866 -0.71 34.64 7.03
CA ARG A 866 -1.32 35.68 6.19
C ARG A 866 -0.42 36.92 6.11
N GLU A 867 0.17 37.36 7.21
CA GLU A 867 1.13 38.47 7.21
C GLU A 867 2.44 38.11 6.49
N GLU A 868 2.92 36.87 6.56
CA GLU A 868 4.04 36.43 5.73
C GLU A 868 3.69 36.45 4.24
N SER A 869 2.49 35.97 3.89
CA SER A 869 2.01 36.04 2.50
C SER A 869 1.88 37.49 2.02
N ARG A 870 1.51 38.43 2.89
CA ARG A 870 1.57 39.87 2.61
C ARG A 870 3.01 40.36 2.44
N ARG A 871 3.92 40.00 3.35
CA ARG A 871 5.35 40.39 3.32
C ARG A 871 6.04 39.95 2.03
N ILE A 872 5.80 38.71 1.58
CA ILE A 872 6.32 38.18 0.31
C ILE A 872 5.66 38.87 -0.90
N ALA A 873 4.40 39.30 -0.79
CA ALA A 873 3.75 40.05 -1.88
C ALA A 873 4.34 41.45 -2.08
N LEU A 874 4.74 42.11 -1.00
CA LEU A 874 5.37 43.43 -1.06
C LEU A 874 6.76 43.40 -1.72
N SER A 875 7.47 42.26 -1.73
CA SER A 875 8.75 42.09 -2.44
C SER A 875 8.61 41.41 -3.81
N ARG A 876 7.70 40.42 -3.96
CA ARG A 876 7.60 39.55 -5.14
C ARG A 876 6.34 39.75 -6.00
N GLY A 877 5.44 40.64 -5.58
CA GLY A 877 4.10 40.85 -6.14
C GLY A 877 3.04 39.89 -5.58
N SER A 878 1.79 40.37 -5.49
CA SER A 878 0.61 39.57 -5.11
C SER A 878 0.36 38.40 -6.06
N PHE A 879 -0.52 37.45 -5.69
CA PHE A 879 -1.00 36.45 -6.65
C PHE A 879 -1.79 37.15 -7.78
N PRO A 880 -1.65 36.72 -9.06
CA PRO A 880 -2.27 37.40 -10.21
C PRO A 880 -3.78 37.67 -10.10
N ASN A 881 -4.54 36.78 -9.46
CA ASN A 881 -5.98 36.94 -9.26
C ASN A 881 -6.37 37.76 -8.01
N PHE A 882 -5.43 38.50 -7.38
CA PHE A 882 -5.67 39.24 -6.14
C PHE A 882 -6.79 40.27 -6.24
N GLU A 883 -6.80 41.10 -7.30
CA GLU A 883 -7.81 42.15 -7.53
C GLU A 883 -9.25 41.62 -7.67
N VAL A 884 -9.42 40.36 -8.08
CA VAL A 884 -10.74 39.69 -8.21
C VAL A 884 -11.04 38.72 -7.05
N SER A 885 -10.23 38.76 -5.99
CA SER A 885 -10.38 37.95 -4.79
C SER A 885 -11.18 38.68 -3.70
N ILE A 886 -11.64 37.92 -2.69
CA ILE A 886 -12.30 38.47 -1.49
C ILE A 886 -11.36 39.29 -0.58
N TYR A 887 -10.08 39.43 -0.97
CA TYR A 887 -9.03 40.10 -0.19
C TYR A 887 -8.65 41.49 -0.72
N ALA A 888 -8.96 41.84 -1.98
CA ALA A 888 -8.61 43.15 -2.57
C ALA A 888 -9.19 44.35 -1.81
N SER A 889 -10.29 44.14 -1.08
CA SER A 889 -10.93 45.16 -0.22
C SER A 889 -10.48 45.14 1.24
N LYS A 890 -9.51 44.28 1.60
CA LYS A 890 -9.09 44.00 2.98
C LYS A 890 -7.58 44.09 3.21
N TYR A 891 -6.79 43.84 2.17
CA TYR A 891 -5.33 43.84 2.18
C TYR A 891 -4.82 44.73 1.04
N ASP A 892 -3.61 45.27 1.20
CA ASP A 892 -2.87 45.98 0.16
C ASP A 892 -2.12 45.01 -0.78
N ALA A 893 -1.64 43.88 -0.25
CA ALA A 893 -1.00 42.84 -1.03
C ALA A 893 -1.13 41.45 -0.34
N LEU A 894 -1.24 40.37 -1.13
CA LEU A 894 -1.16 38.98 -0.65
C LEU A 894 -0.56 38.07 -1.72
N ARG A 895 0.38 37.20 -1.33
CA ARG A 895 1.13 36.34 -2.24
C ARG A 895 0.38 35.05 -2.58
N ASN A 896 -0.52 34.60 -1.72
CA ASN A 896 -1.19 33.31 -1.79
C ASN A 896 -2.69 33.47 -1.48
N ALA A 897 -3.58 32.93 -2.33
CA ALA A 897 -5.02 32.99 -2.09
C ALA A 897 -5.43 32.15 -0.87
N THR A 898 -4.74 31.04 -0.60
CA THR A 898 -4.82 30.30 0.67
C THR A 898 -3.43 30.05 1.20
N VAL A 899 -3.30 30.08 2.53
CA VAL A 899 -2.08 29.76 3.26
C VAL A 899 -2.20 28.49 4.11
N THR A 900 -3.40 28.14 4.61
CA THR A 900 -3.58 27.05 5.60
C THR A 900 -4.43 25.86 5.14
N THR A 901 -4.11 24.65 5.61
CA THR A 901 -4.92 23.42 5.48
C THR A 901 -4.50 22.37 6.51
N ILE A 902 -5.41 21.48 6.94
CA ILE A 902 -5.04 20.30 7.76
C ILE A 902 -5.14 19.06 6.88
N ALA A 903 -4.01 18.68 6.28
CA ALA A 903 -3.87 17.47 5.46
C ALA A 903 -3.48 16.24 6.31
N PRO A 904 -3.75 15.01 5.85
CA PRO A 904 -3.31 13.80 6.56
C PRO A 904 -1.79 13.61 6.40
N THR A 905 -1.05 13.70 7.51
CA THR A 905 0.43 13.71 7.50
C THR A 905 1.07 12.32 7.64
N GLY A 906 0.30 11.24 7.41
CA GLY A 906 0.58 9.89 7.91
C GLY A 906 1.89 9.17 7.52
N THR A 907 2.70 9.68 6.57
CA THR A 907 4.09 9.20 6.40
C THR A 907 5.12 10.15 7.03
N ILE A 908 4.90 11.47 6.95
CA ILE A 908 5.84 12.46 7.52
C ILE A 908 5.72 12.56 9.06
N SER A 909 4.57 12.23 9.63
CA SER A 909 4.40 12.11 11.09
C SER A 909 5.21 10.95 11.69
N ILE A 910 5.45 9.87 10.94
CA ILE A 910 6.35 8.76 11.34
C ILE A 910 7.82 9.23 11.36
N ILE A 911 8.21 10.03 10.36
CA ILE A 911 9.54 10.65 10.29
C ILE A 911 9.73 11.60 11.47
N ALA A 912 8.71 12.40 11.79
CA ALA A 912 8.68 13.30 12.94
C ALA A 912 8.59 12.58 14.31
N GLY A 913 8.03 11.36 14.35
CA GLY A 913 7.80 10.56 15.55
C GLY A 913 6.61 11.02 16.40
N THR A 914 5.47 11.33 15.78
CA THR A 914 4.32 12.03 16.39
C THR A 914 2.98 11.67 15.69
N THR A 915 1.82 12.10 16.20
CA THR A 915 0.52 11.81 15.55
C THR A 915 0.32 12.49 14.20
N SER A 916 -0.52 11.90 13.34
CA SER A 916 -0.88 12.45 12.04
C SER A 916 -1.87 13.60 12.17
N GLY A 917 -1.58 14.73 11.52
CA GLY A 917 -2.44 15.92 11.51
C GLY A 917 -2.81 16.38 12.93
N ILE A 918 -4.13 16.53 13.14
CA ILE A 918 -4.72 16.86 14.45
C ILE A 918 -5.31 15.64 15.16
N GLU A 919 -5.01 14.42 14.72
CA GLU A 919 -5.62 13.20 15.28
C GLU A 919 -5.11 12.91 16.71
N PRO A 920 -5.99 12.38 17.60
CA PRO A 920 -5.60 11.91 18.92
C PRO A 920 -4.75 10.63 18.82
N LEU A 921 -4.26 10.15 19.96
CA LEU A 921 -3.67 8.81 20.02
C LEU A 921 -4.72 7.77 19.61
N PHE A 922 -4.41 6.85 18.69
CA PHE A 922 -5.26 5.68 18.49
C PHE A 922 -5.07 4.64 19.61
N ALA A 923 -3.86 4.56 20.15
CA ALA A 923 -3.50 3.74 21.31
C ALA A 923 -2.33 4.39 22.06
N VAL A 924 -2.29 4.26 23.39
CA VAL A 924 -1.21 4.78 24.25
C VAL A 924 0.04 3.89 24.17
N SER A 925 -0.17 2.58 24.03
CA SER A 925 0.85 1.61 23.64
C SER A 925 0.22 0.53 22.75
N PHE A 926 1.01 -0.02 21.84
CA PHE A 926 0.62 -1.11 20.95
C PHE A 926 1.84 -2.00 20.68
N VAL A 927 1.58 -3.28 20.38
CA VAL A 927 2.65 -4.18 19.94
C VAL A 927 2.81 -4.03 18.43
N ARG A 928 4.05 -3.87 18.00
CA ARG A 928 4.43 -3.78 16.59
C ARG A 928 5.41 -4.89 16.26
N ASP A 929 5.00 -5.74 15.33
CA ASP A 929 5.86 -6.81 14.83
C ASP A 929 7.02 -6.17 14.03
N VAL A 930 8.25 -6.37 14.52
CA VAL A 930 9.51 -6.03 13.86
C VAL A 930 10.17 -7.36 13.42
N LEU A 931 11.32 -7.27 12.77
CA LEU A 931 12.04 -8.41 12.19
C LEU A 931 12.19 -9.63 13.12
N GLU A 932 12.29 -10.81 12.51
CA GLU A 932 12.67 -12.06 13.17
C GLU A 932 11.72 -12.47 14.33
N GLY A 933 10.45 -12.05 14.26
CA GLY A 933 9.45 -12.28 15.30
C GLY A 933 9.59 -11.37 16.52
N THR A 934 10.48 -10.37 16.45
CA THR A 934 10.73 -9.40 17.52
C THR A 934 9.53 -8.45 17.63
N LYS A 935 8.60 -8.79 18.53
CA LYS A 935 7.53 -7.90 18.97
C LYS A 935 8.12 -6.70 19.70
N LEU A 936 8.27 -5.58 19.00
CA LEU A 936 8.68 -4.32 19.61
C LEU A 936 7.43 -3.63 20.18
N LEU A 937 7.41 -3.53 21.49
CA LEU A 937 6.42 -2.76 22.23
C LEU A 937 6.66 -1.27 21.96
N GLU A 938 5.79 -0.62 21.20
CA GLU A 938 5.82 0.84 21.04
C GLU A 938 4.91 1.48 22.10
N VAL A 939 5.45 2.46 22.80
CA VAL A 939 4.78 3.27 23.81
C VAL A 939 4.83 4.72 23.34
N ASN A 940 3.79 5.51 23.57
CA ASN A 940 3.87 6.94 23.30
C ASN A 940 5.02 7.56 24.11
N PRO A 941 5.98 8.31 23.51
CA PRO A 941 7.14 8.81 24.23
C PRO A 941 6.84 9.77 25.38
N VAL A 942 5.71 10.49 25.32
CA VAL A 942 5.25 11.36 26.41
C VAL A 942 4.70 10.52 27.56
N PHE A 943 3.91 9.49 27.26
CA PHE A 943 3.39 8.55 28.26
C PHE A 943 4.52 7.77 28.96
N GLU A 944 5.47 7.23 28.20
CA GLU A 944 6.62 6.51 28.75
C GLU A 944 7.42 7.39 29.70
N LYS A 945 7.71 8.64 29.30
CA LYS A 945 8.40 9.62 30.14
C LYS A 945 7.67 9.83 31.47
N VAL A 946 6.37 10.16 31.41
CA VAL A 946 5.55 10.43 32.60
C VAL A 946 5.43 9.20 33.50
N ALA A 947 5.26 8.00 32.92
CA ALA A 947 5.18 6.75 33.67
C ALA A 947 6.48 6.41 34.41
N ARG A 948 7.64 6.73 33.81
CA ARG A 948 8.95 6.55 34.44
C ARG A 948 9.20 7.60 35.52
N GLU A 949 8.92 8.88 35.24
CA GLU A 949 9.08 9.98 36.21
C GLU A 949 8.17 9.85 37.44
N ARG A 950 6.98 9.26 37.28
CA ARG A 950 6.03 8.95 38.37
C ARG A 950 6.14 7.52 38.92
N GLY A 951 7.15 6.74 38.52
CA GLY A 951 7.46 5.44 39.11
C GLY A 951 6.48 4.29 38.87
N PHE A 952 5.50 4.42 37.97
CA PHE A 952 4.53 3.36 37.65
C PHE A 952 4.84 2.57 36.37
N TYR A 953 5.93 2.91 35.65
CA TYR A 953 6.35 2.20 34.44
C TYR A 953 6.85 0.77 34.72
N SER A 954 6.21 -0.22 34.09
CA SER A 954 6.72 -1.60 33.97
C SER A 954 6.44 -2.15 32.56
N LYS A 955 7.23 -3.13 32.08
CA LYS A 955 6.99 -3.74 30.76
C LYS A 955 5.65 -4.49 30.73
N GLU A 956 5.29 -5.08 31.86
CA GLU A 956 4.06 -5.79 32.12
C GLU A 956 2.84 -4.86 32.01
N LEU A 957 2.94 -3.64 32.57
CA LEU A 957 1.91 -2.63 32.43
C LEU A 957 1.79 -2.14 30.99
N MET A 958 2.91 -1.87 30.30
CA MET A 958 2.85 -1.44 28.90
C MET A 958 2.23 -2.54 28.01
N LEU A 959 2.55 -3.82 28.24
CA LEU A 959 1.90 -4.94 27.55
C LEU A 959 0.40 -5.05 27.89
N LYS A 960 0.00 -4.74 29.13
CA LYS A 960 -1.42 -4.68 29.55
C LYS A 960 -2.18 -3.56 28.82
N ILE A 961 -1.61 -2.35 28.77
CA ILE A 961 -2.13 -1.21 27.99
C ILE A 961 -2.24 -1.60 26.52
N ALA A 962 -1.20 -2.25 25.99
CA ALA A 962 -1.17 -2.74 24.63
C ALA A 962 -2.16 -3.88 24.34
N LYS A 963 -3.06 -4.28 25.25
CA LYS A 963 -4.21 -5.17 24.94
C LYS A 963 -5.49 -4.40 24.59
N THR A 964 -5.70 -3.28 25.26
CA THR A 964 -6.89 -2.42 25.11
C THR A 964 -6.62 -1.18 24.25
N GLY A 965 -5.36 -0.75 24.13
CA GLY A 965 -4.93 0.49 23.47
C GLY A 965 -5.22 1.73 24.32
N SER A 966 -6.43 1.78 24.87
CA SER A 966 -6.88 2.67 25.94
C SER A 966 -6.34 2.25 27.32
N ILE A 967 -6.16 3.23 28.21
CA ILE A 967 -5.71 3.06 29.60
C ILE A 967 -6.84 3.14 30.64
N GLN A 968 -8.06 3.52 30.25
CA GLN A 968 -9.10 3.96 31.20
C GLN A 968 -9.48 2.85 32.21
N GLY A 969 -9.58 1.60 31.73
CA GLY A 969 -9.90 0.42 32.56
C GLY A 969 -8.76 -0.15 33.41
N ILE A 970 -7.60 0.50 33.50
CA ILE A 970 -6.40 -0.06 34.14
C ILE A 970 -6.17 0.59 35.51
N ALA A 971 -6.42 -0.15 36.59
CA ALA A 971 -6.38 0.34 37.97
C ALA A 971 -4.98 0.75 38.47
N GLU A 972 -3.92 0.26 37.84
CA GLU A 972 -2.52 0.58 38.18
C GLU A 972 -2.08 1.99 37.71
N ILE A 973 -2.90 2.69 36.93
CA ILE A 973 -2.58 4.01 36.35
C ILE A 973 -3.37 5.10 37.10
N PRO A 974 -2.72 6.19 37.57
CA PRO A 974 -3.41 7.27 38.27
C PRO A 974 -4.51 7.95 37.43
N GLU A 975 -5.61 8.35 38.08
CA GLU A 975 -6.77 8.96 37.42
C GLU A 975 -6.45 10.29 36.71
N ASP A 976 -5.48 11.06 37.21
CA ASP A 976 -5.05 12.30 36.54
C ASP A 976 -4.27 12.03 35.23
N ILE A 977 -3.61 10.88 35.13
CA ILE A 977 -2.99 10.39 33.89
C ILE A 977 -4.05 9.82 32.94
N LYS A 978 -4.99 9.01 33.46
CA LYS A 978 -6.12 8.48 32.67
C LYS A 978 -6.91 9.57 31.96
N ARG A 979 -7.26 10.62 32.70
CA ARG A 979 -7.94 11.81 32.19
C ARG A 979 -7.24 12.38 30.95
N VAL A 980 -5.90 12.49 30.97
CA VAL A 980 -5.12 13.16 29.93
C VAL A 980 -4.85 12.26 28.72
N PHE A 981 -4.50 10.99 28.93
CA PHE A 981 -4.11 10.06 27.87
C PHE A 981 -5.31 9.26 27.31
N VAL A 982 -6.32 9.98 26.83
CA VAL A 982 -7.48 9.44 26.08
C VAL A 982 -7.12 9.06 24.64
N THR A 983 -7.78 8.03 24.11
CA THR A 983 -7.60 7.54 22.73
C THR A 983 -8.79 7.83 21.81
N ALA A 984 -8.60 7.65 20.51
CA ALA A 984 -9.58 7.86 19.44
C ALA A 984 -10.90 7.07 19.56
N LEU A 985 -11.01 6.11 20.51
CA LEU A 985 -12.25 5.40 20.82
C LEU A 985 -12.74 5.64 22.27
N ASP A 986 -11.94 6.30 23.12
CA ASP A 986 -12.40 6.83 24.43
C ASP A 986 -13.12 8.18 24.24
N ILE A 987 -12.65 9.00 23.30
CA ILE A 987 -13.13 10.36 23.05
C ILE A 987 -14.56 10.34 22.44
N PRO A 988 -15.54 11.07 23.02
CA PRO A 988 -16.87 11.20 22.43
C PRO A 988 -16.87 11.84 21.03
N TYR A 989 -17.80 11.45 20.17
CA TYR A 989 -17.84 11.96 18.78
C TYR A 989 -18.03 13.48 18.73
N GLU A 990 -18.69 14.07 19.73
CA GLU A 990 -18.87 15.51 19.87
C GLU A 990 -17.52 16.22 19.98
N PHE A 991 -16.55 15.64 20.70
CA PHE A 991 -15.20 16.22 20.80
C PHE A 991 -14.36 15.96 19.54
N HIS A 992 -14.52 14.82 18.86
CA HIS A 992 -13.92 14.64 17.52
C HIS A 992 -14.38 15.73 16.54
N VAL A 993 -15.69 16.03 16.50
CA VAL A 993 -16.27 17.03 15.58
C VAL A 993 -15.95 18.46 16.03
N ARG A 994 -16.07 18.78 17.32
CA ARG A 994 -15.70 20.10 17.85
C ARG A 994 -14.22 20.40 17.64
N MET A 995 -13.33 19.41 17.74
CA MET A 995 -11.90 19.58 17.45
C MET A 995 -11.65 19.82 15.95
N GLN A 996 -12.42 19.16 15.07
CA GLN A 996 -12.36 19.46 13.64
C GLN A 996 -12.78 20.93 13.37
N ALA A 997 -13.88 21.38 14.00
CA ALA A 997 -14.37 22.75 13.89
C ALA A 997 -13.40 23.81 14.46
N ALA A 998 -12.78 23.53 15.61
CA ALA A 998 -11.79 24.39 16.26
C ALA A 998 -10.64 24.75 15.31
N PHE A 999 -10.08 23.77 14.61
CA PHE A 999 -9.11 24.03 13.53
C PHE A 999 -9.76 24.66 12.30
N GLN A 1000 -10.95 24.19 11.88
CA GLN A 1000 -11.58 24.64 10.63
C GLN A 1000 -11.90 26.15 10.62
N LYS A 1001 -12.25 26.74 11.76
CA LYS A 1001 -12.49 28.19 11.95
C LYS A 1001 -11.37 29.07 11.37
N TYR A 1002 -10.13 28.62 11.48
CA TYR A 1002 -8.93 29.39 11.15
C TYR A 1002 -8.16 28.80 9.94
N VAL A 1003 -8.76 27.83 9.25
CA VAL A 1003 -8.17 27.14 8.10
C VAL A 1003 -8.87 27.55 6.81
N ASP A 1004 -8.11 28.10 5.86
CA ASP A 1004 -8.62 28.59 4.57
C ASP A 1004 -9.27 27.47 3.76
N ASN A 1005 -8.57 26.33 3.64
CA ASN A 1005 -9.03 25.12 2.97
C ASN A 1005 -9.84 24.25 3.95
N ALA A 1006 -9.70 22.93 3.90
CA ALA A 1006 -10.46 21.97 4.70
C ALA A 1006 -9.62 21.32 5.81
N VAL A 1007 -10.29 20.68 6.77
CA VAL A 1007 -9.67 19.83 7.80
C VAL A 1007 -9.94 18.36 7.51
N SER A 1008 -8.88 17.60 7.16
CA SER A 1008 -8.90 16.14 7.08
C SER A 1008 -8.71 15.55 8.48
N LYS A 1009 -9.83 15.18 9.10
CA LYS A 1009 -9.90 14.46 10.38
C LYS A 1009 -10.94 13.35 10.27
N THR A 1010 -10.63 12.20 10.86
CA THR A 1010 -11.55 11.06 10.97
C THR A 1010 -12.34 11.18 12.27
N ILE A 1011 -13.67 11.19 12.16
CA ILE A 1011 -14.57 11.09 13.31
C ILE A 1011 -14.70 9.59 13.64
N ASN A 1012 -13.71 9.09 14.39
CA ASN A 1012 -13.71 7.73 14.89
C ASN A 1012 -14.81 7.56 15.95
N MET A 1013 -15.48 6.42 15.95
CA MET A 1013 -16.50 6.05 16.93
C MET A 1013 -16.32 4.59 17.37
N PRO A 1014 -16.63 4.24 18.64
CA PRO A 1014 -16.63 2.85 19.09
C PRO A 1014 -17.69 2.02 18.34
N SER A 1015 -17.52 0.70 18.30
CA SER A 1015 -18.42 -0.21 17.57
C SER A 1015 -19.88 -0.19 18.05
N THR A 1016 -20.08 0.21 19.30
CA THR A 1016 -21.37 0.42 19.97
C THR A 1016 -22.16 1.62 19.46
N ALA A 1017 -21.56 2.54 18.71
CA ALA A 1017 -22.23 3.74 18.24
C ALA A 1017 -23.42 3.42 17.30
N GLY A 1018 -24.55 4.08 17.55
CA GLY A 1018 -25.79 3.95 16.80
C GLY A 1018 -25.86 4.83 15.55
N LEU A 1019 -26.96 4.69 14.81
CA LEU A 1019 -27.29 5.58 13.69
C LEU A 1019 -27.43 7.05 14.14
N GLU A 1020 -27.94 7.26 15.36
CA GLU A 1020 -28.18 8.60 15.90
C GLU A 1020 -26.89 9.34 16.25
N ASP A 1021 -25.81 8.63 16.64
CA ASP A 1021 -24.50 9.24 16.87
C ASP A 1021 -23.89 9.75 15.56
N VAL A 1022 -24.05 8.99 14.46
CA VAL A 1022 -23.65 9.41 13.11
C VAL A 1022 -24.49 10.59 12.63
N ARG A 1023 -25.80 10.57 12.88
CA ARG A 1023 -26.70 11.69 12.60
C ARG A 1023 -26.28 12.96 13.35
N ASN A 1024 -26.00 12.84 14.64
CA ASN A 1024 -25.62 13.96 15.50
C ASN A 1024 -24.22 14.49 15.15
N ALA A 1025 -23.28 13.63 14.77
CA ALA A 1025 -21.98 14.05 14.26
C ALA A 1025 -22.11 14.90 12.99
N PHE A 1026 -22.95 14.48 12.03
CA PHE A 1026 -23.22 15.25 10.81
C PHE A 1026 -23.95 16.57 11.12
N TRP A 1027 -24.95 16.58 12.01
CA TRP A 1027 -25.62 17.81 12.46
C TRP A 1027 -24.70 18.79 13.17
N LEU A 1028 -23.81 18.28 14.03
CA LEU A 1028 -22.85 19.08 14.78
C LEU A 1028 -21.80 19.68 13.86
N ALA A 1029 -21.32 18.92 12.87
CA ALA A 1029 -20.38 19.41 11.85
C ALA A 1029 -20.99 20.55 11.03
N TYR A 1030 -22.24 20.39 10.59
CA TYR A 1030 -22.99 21.45 9.91
C TYR A 1030 -23.11 22.70 10.77
N ARG A 1031 -23.62 22.57 12.01
CA ARG A 1031 -23.86 23.69 12.93
C ARG A 1031 -22.59 24.41 13.40
N LEU A 1032 -21.42 23.79 13.27
CA LEU A 1032 -20.12 24.36 13.65
C LEU A 1032 -19.28 24.90 12.47
N GLY A 1033 -19.81 24.89 11.24
CA GLY A 1033 -19.07 25.40 10.07
C GLY A 1033 -17.96 24.46 9.58
N CYS A 1034 -18.06 23.15 9.80
CA CYS A 1034 -17.17 22.20 9.14
C CYS A 1034 -17.39 22.26 7.62
N LYS A 1035 -16.31 22.26 6.83
CA LYS A 1035 -16.40 22.22 5.36
C LYS A 1035 -16.67 20.80 4.80
N GLY A 1036 -16.43 19.78 5.62
CA GLY A 1036 -16.81 18.40 5.35
C GLY A 1036 -16.63 17.50 6.58
N ILE A 1037 -17.09 16.25 6.52
CA ILE A 1037 -17.00 15.27 7.61
C ILE A 1037 -17.02 13.84 7.07
N THR A 1038 -16.14 13.00 7.61
CA THR A 1038 -16.12 11.54 7.41
C THR A 1038 -16.21 10.86 8.78
N VAL A 1039 -17.25 10.04 8.97
CA VAL A 1039 -17.45 9.24 10.20
C VAL A 1039 -17.00 7.80 9.96
N TYR A 1040 -16.19 7.28 10.88
CA TYR A 1040 -15.73 5.90 10.87
C TYR A 1040 -16.06 5.22 12.19
N ARG A 1041 -17.14 4.43 12.19
CA ARG A 1041 -17.49 3.58 13.33
C ARG A 1041 -16.64 2.32 13.27
N TYR A 1042 -15.99 1.97 14.38
CA TYR A 1042 -15.15 0.78 14.46
C TYR A 1042 -15.98 -0.47 14.12
N GLY A 1043 -15.61 -1.19 13.06
CA GLY A 1043 -16.39 -2.31 12.51
C GLY A 1043 -17.49 -1.96 11.51
N SER A 1044 -17.67 -0.70 11.08
CA SER A 1044 -18.49 -0.37 9.88
C SER A 1044 -17.76 -0.69 8.56
N ARG A 1045 -16.51 -1.16 8.65
CA ARG A 1045 -15.84 -1.96 7.64
C ARG A 1045 -15.28 -3.19 8.34
N GLU A 1046 -15.31 -4.34 7.68
CA GLU A 1046 -14.79 -5.61 8.23
C GLU A 1046 -13.31 -5.53 8.62
N LYS A 1047 -12.57 -4.59 8.02
CA LYS A 1047 -11.12 -4.48 8.11
C LYS A 1047 -10.68 -3.03 8.34
N GLN A 1048 -9.67 -2.85 9.18
CA GLN A 1048 -9.38 -1.61 9.90
C GLN A 1048 -7.87 -1.32 9.94
N VAL A 1049 -7.45 -0.10 10.29
CA VAL A 1049 -6.03 0.32 10.25
C VAL A 1049 -5.22 -0.15 11.47
N LEU A 1050 -5.87 -0.19 12.62
CA LEU A 1050 -5.36 -0.72 13.88
C LEU A 1050 -6.44 -1.63 14.47
N TYR A 1051 -6.00 -2.76 15.04
CA TYR A 1051 -6.88 -3.78 15.59
C TYR A 1051 -6.81 -3.80 17.11
N ILE A 1052 -7.96 -3.82 17.76
CA ILE A 1052 -8.17 -3.89 19.22
C ILE A 1052 -9.01 -5.14 19.51
N GLY A 1053 -8.64 -5.88 20.57
CA GLY A 1053 -9.35 -7.09 21.03
C GLY A 1053 -8.68 -8.42 20.68
N GLU A 1054 -7.58 -8.43 19.92
CA GLU A 1054 -6.66 -9.59 19.89
C GLU A 1054 -5.80 -9.64 21.18
N GLU A 1055 -4.88 -10.62 21.30
CA GLU A 1055 -3.96 -10.72 22.45
C GLU A 1055 -3.30 -9.40 22.83
N HIS A 1056 -2.96 -8.59 21.81
CA HIS A 1056 -2.45 -7.23 21.91
C HIS A 1056 -2.96 -6.41 20.71
N VAL A 1057 -3.19 -5.11 20.91
CA VAL A 1057 -3.41 -4.10 19.88
C VAL A 1057 -2.22 -4.06 18.94
N ARG A 1058 -2.49 -4.07 17.63
CA ARG A 1058 -1.46 -4.03 16.58
C ARG A 1058 -1.65 -2.87 15.62
N ALA A 1059 -0.52 -2.23 15.29
CA ALA A 1059 -0.45 -1.20 14.26
C ALA A 1059 0.05 -1.79 12.93
N GLY A 1060 -0.71 -1.62 11.85
CA GLY A 1060 -0.29 -2.03 10.50
C GLY A 1060 1.11 -1.51 10.15
N SER A 1061 1.94 -2.37 9.55
CA SER A 1061 3.33 -2.02 9.22
C SER A 1061 3.45 -1.03 8.04
N GLU A 1062 2.33 -0.72 7.36
CA GLU A 1062 2.11 0.53 6.63
C GLU A 1062 2.76 1.75 7.33
N TYR A 1063 2.51 1.85 8.64
CA TYR A 1063 2.93 2.94 9.50
C TYR A 1063 4.18 2.60 10.35
N SER A 1064 4.83 1.46 10.09
CA SER A 1064 6.11 1.05 10.73
C SER A 1064 7.34 1.32 9.86
N GLY A 1065 7.14 1.58 8.57
CA GLY A 1065 8.20 1.68 7.56
C GLY A 1065 8.59 0.36 6.88
N GLY A 1066 8.36 -0.80 7.51
CA GLY A 1066 8.74 -2.12 6.97
C GLY A 1066 10.24 -2.47 7.10
N CYS A 1067 10.58 -3.75 6.96
CA CYS A 1067 11.88 -4.34 7.31
C CYS A 1067 13.15 -3.71 6.64
N PRO A 1068 14.30 -3.61 7.35
CA PRO A 1068 15.60 -3.17 6.81
C PRO A 1068 16.26 -4.01 5.69
N THR A 1069 16.31 -5.34 5.80
CA THR A 1069 17.36 -6.18 5.18
C THR A 1069 17.06 -6.59 3.73
N ARG A 1070 17.83 -7.55 3.17
CA ARG A 1070 17.38 -8.42 2.06
C ARG A 1070 17.36 -9.92 2.36
N GLU A 1071 17.88 -10.33 3.52
CA GLU A 1071 17.76 -11.71 4.03
C GLU A 1071 17.39 -11.72 5.54
N CYS A 1072 16.62 -12.73 5.95
CA CYS A 1072 16.49 -13.18 7.34
C CYS A 1072 17.24 -14.52 7.45
N ILE A 1073 18.22 -14.58 8.34
CA ILE A 1073 18.94 -15.81 8.69
C ILE A 1073 18.22 -16.46 9.87
N VAL A 1074 18.27 -17.80 9.94
CA VAL A 1074 17.57 -18.63 10.93
C VAL A 1074 18.37 -18.73 12.23
#